data_AF-A0A7C5TJ87-F1
#
_entry.id   AF-A0A7C5TJ87-F1
#
_cell.length_a   1.000
_cell.length_b   1.000
_cell.length_c   1.000
_cell.angle_alpha   90.00
_cell.angle_beta   90.00
_cell.angle_gamma   90.00
#
_symmetry.space_group_name_H-M   'P 1'
#
loop_
_entity.id
_entity.type
_entity.pdbx_description
1 polymer ?
#
loop_
_entity_poly.entity_id
_entity_poly.type
_entity_poly.pdbx_seq_one_letter_code
_entity_poly.pdbx_strand_id
1 'polypeptide(L)'
;MTLSLSEIGAILGGPQGAGIETSMMVIGRALARRGYGFIADREYFSNITGRHSYIHMLVSSNRIPRALKYPVELIAAMDAETIFIHFEDISNNGIIIYDSGSLSKKIIDAVSIEDITRKRIEDRCNDIKVQCTVESLLRFLEREKGIRLVEINFQSVLRKLVELAKIDPRQISRYVSGIIVSAIATIIDIDEDAVRYSLSIQFRDRQAIIEQNIQLFRMVSNEIGRYRGSLKLARPEINMDRVVFASGNDIVAIAKIVAGVRYQSYYPITPASDESFLLERFEYIESEDTSIGPIIVMQTEDEIAAITSAIGASITGARSSTATSGPGFDLMVEGLSWAGANEVPVVITYYQRGGPSTGQPTRGSQSDLLNAVFASHGEFARVVISSGDHLEVFYDTVFAFNIAEKFQVPVIHLLDKFLANSIATIPIPDLDPLSIERGNIVKEAKEYKRFNLSELVSPRAFLGSKDIVMWYSGDEHDEYGHIVEDSENRIAMYSKRIEKLRLIEENIPINRKIIGYGDKNPDYIVIGWGSVKGVALEAIEMLYRRGIRGRYINVKMLWPFPAKEILEEISRVSKSKVIAIEHSYGANITKLIAMSTGISIENSIVKFTGRPMVLNELVDALEKVILGKERRVVLRYGA
;
A
#
# COMPACT_ATOMS: atom_id res chain seq x y z
N MET A 1 7.54 22.23 31.33
CA MET A 1 6.71 22.37 30.12
C MET A 1 7.07 21.25 29.18
N THR A 2 6.15 20.34 28.87
CA THR A 2 6.38 19.31 27.85
C THR A 2 6.41 20.00 26.49
N LEU A 3 7.53 19.94 25.78
CA LEU A 3 7.63 20.47 24.41
C LEU A 3 6.65 19.69 23.52
N SER A 4 5.82 20.40 22.76
CA SER A 4 4.92 19.78 21.80
C SER A 4 5.71 19.21 20.63
N LEU A 5 5.41 17.98 20.24
CA LEU A 5 6.08 17.31 19.13
C LEU A 5 5.37 17.61 17.81
N SER A 6 6.13 17.81 16.73
CA SER A 6 5.54 17.97 15.39
C SER A 6 5.00 16.65 14.85
N GLU A 7 5.58 15.52 15.26
CA GLU A 7 5.23 14.17 14.84
C GLU A 7 5.31 13.21 16.02
N ILE A 8 4.44 12.19 16.02
CA ILE A 8 4.46 11.08 16.98
C ILE A 8 4.33 9.76 16.22
N GLY A 9 5.37 8.94 16.31
CA GLY A 9 5.33 7.53 15.94
C GLY A 9 4.81 6.69 17.09
N ALA A 10 4.03 5.65 16.77
CA ALA A 10 3.52 4.73 17.77
C ALA A 10 3.41 3.30 17.23
N ILE A 11 3.57 2.33 18.14
CA ILE A 11 3.22 0.93 17.91
C ILE A 11 2.06 0.55 18.83
N LEU A 12 1.04 -0.06 18.25
CA LEU A 12 -0.03 -0.75 18.98
C LEU A 12 0.08 -2.23 18.67
N GLY A 13 0.35 -3.08 19.67
CA GLY A 13 0.49 -4.52 19.48
C GLY A 13 -0.45 -5.36 20.33
N GLY A 14 -0.68 -6.58 19.89
CA GLY A 14 -1.41 -7.62 20.62
C GLY A 14 -1.84 -8.78 19.72
N PRO A 15 -2.69 -9.69 20.23
CA PRO A 15 -3.05 -10.88 19.49
C PRO A 15 -4.07 -10.58 18.38
N GLN A 16 -3.94 -11.26 17.24
CA GLN A 16 -4.91 -11.22 16.15
C GLN A 16 -6.30 -11.60 16.67
N GLY A 17 -7.29 -10.75 16.36
CA GLY A 17 -8.66 -10.86 16.88
C GLY A 17 -8.95 -9.97 18.09
N ALA A 18 -7.95 -9.31 18.69
CA ALA A 18 -8.12 -8.42 19.84
C ALA A 18 -8.68 -7.01 19.51
N GLY A 19 -8.94 -6.70 18.24
CA GLY A 19 -9.48 -5.40 17.84
C GLY A 19 -8.43 -4.30 17.61
N ILE A 20 -7.17 -4.66 17.34
CA ILE A 20 -6.06 -3.74 17.09
C ILE A 20 -6.31 -2.81 15.89
N GLU A 21 -6.83 -3.35 14.79
CA GLU A 21 -7.20 -2.56 13.62
C GLU A 21 -8.33 -1.57 13.94
N THR A 22 -9.36 -2.03 14.65
CA THR A 22 -10.44 -1.17 15.15
C THR A 22 -9.90 -0.03 16.00
N SER A 23 -8.95 -0.31 16.90
CA SER A 23 -8.28 0.72 17.71
C SER A 23 -7.57 1.75 16.84
N MET A 24 -6.81 1.32 15.83
CA MET A 24 -6.15 2.22 14.87
C MET A 24 -7.17 3.06 14.10
N MET A 25 -8.27 2.47 13.61
CA MET A 25 -9.31 3.23 12.91
C MET A 25 -9.94 4.31 13.78
N VAL A 26 -10.18 4.02 15.07
CA VAL A 26 -10.76 5.00 16.01
C VAL A 26 -9.75 6.13 16.30
N ILE A 27 -8.50 5.80 16.58
CA ILE A 27 -7.45 6.79 16.88
C ILE A 27 -7.14 7.65 15.65
N GLY A 28 -6.91 7.02 14.50
CA GLY A 28 -6.56 7.68 13.25
C GLY A 28 -7.67 8.61 12.76
N ARG A 29 -8.95 8.20 12.82
CA ARG A 29 -10.08 9.09 12.50
C ARG A 29 -10.22 10.24 13.49
N ALA A 30 -9.98 10.02 14.78
CA ALA A 30 -10.07 11.09 15.78
C ALA A 30 -9.00 12.17 15.52
N LEU A 31 -7.79 11.74 15.15
CA LEU A 31 -6.69 12.62 14.75
C LEU A 31 -6.99 13.34 13.43
N ALA A 32 -7.43 12.63 12.39
CA ALA A 32 -7.81 13.22 11.12
C ALA A 32 -8.93 14.26 11.29
N ARG A 33 -9.93 13.97 12.14
CA ARG A 33 -11.03 14.90 12.47
C ARG A 33 -10.53 16.20 13.11
N ARG A 34 -9.40 16.14 13.82
CA ARG A 34 -8.74 17.30 14.43
C ARG A 34 -7.74 17.99 13.50
N GLY A 35 -7.56 17.53 12.27
CA GLY A 35 -6.68 18.16 11.28
C GLY A 35 -5.25 17.63 11.27
N TYR A 36 -4.98 16.51 11.94
CA TYR A 36 -3.66 15.86 11.90
C TYR A 36 -3.51 14.95 10.68
N GLY A 37 -2.29 14.91 10.15
CA GLY A 37 -1.90 13.95 9.13
C GLY A 37 -1.62 12.60 9.78
N PHE A 38 -1.98 11.52 9.10
CA PHE A 38 -1.89 10.16 9.62
C PHE A 38 -1.46 9.18 8.53
N ILE A 39 -0.59 8.24 8.90
CA ILE A 39 -0.32 7.02 8.13
C ILE A 39 -0.11 5.87 9.11
N ALA A 40 -0.64 4.69 8.78
CA ALA A 40 -0.42 3.48 9.55
C ALA A 40 -0.31 2.25 8.65
N ASP A 41 0.62 1.35 8.96
CA ASP A 41 0.65 0.01 8.38
C ASP A 41 0.23 -1.02 9.42
N ARG A 42 -0.47 -2.04 8.94
CA ARG A 42 -0.90 -3.19 9.72
C ARG A 42 -0.03 -4.38 9.40
N GLU A 43 0.62 -4.93 10.41
CA GLU A 43 1.47 -6.10 10.29
C GLU A 43 0.88 -7.29 11.03
N TYR A 44 0.65 -8.38 10.32
CA TYR A 44 -0.06 -9.56 10.81
C TYR A 44 0.47 -10.85 10.18
N PHE A 45 0.29 -11.98 10.85
CA PHE A 45 0.66 -13.29 10.30
C PHE A 45 -0.45 -13.83 9.41
N SER A 46 -0.11 -14.80 8.56
CA SER A 46 -1.07 -15.63 7.82
C SER A 46 -1.81 -16.57 8.78
N ASN A 47 -2.60 -15.99 9.66
CA ASN A 47 -3.30 -16.62 10.76
C ASN A 47 -4.56 -15.78 11.07
N ILE A 48 -5.64 -16.43 11.51
CA ILE A 48 -6.92 -15.75 11.76
C ILE A 48 -6.98 -15.15 13.17
N THR A 49 -6.57 -15.91 14.19
CA THR A 49 -6.57 -15.48 15.59
C THR A 49 -5.38 -16.04 16.37
N GLY A 50 -4.88 -15.22 17.30
CA GLY A 50 -3.94 -15.65 18.34
C GLY A 50 -2.47 -15.29 18.11
N ARG A 51 -1.98 -15.23 16.87
CA ARG A 51 -0.62 -14.72 16.59
C ARG A 51 -0.51 -13.22 16.88
N HIS A 52 0.70 -12.73 17.17
CA HIS A 52 0.93 -11.29 17.32
C HIS A 52 0.63 -10.50 16.04
N SER A 53 -0.03 -9.36 16.20
CA SER A 53 -0.18 -8.35 15.17
C SER A 53 0.10 -6.98 15.76
N TYR A 54 0.54 -6.06 14.92
CA TYR A 54 0.77 -4.70 15.36
C TYR A 54 0.41 -3.69 14.28
N ILE A 55 0.14 -2.48 14.74
CA ILE A 55 0.01 -1.28 13.92
C ILE A 55 1.25 -0.45 14.16
N HIS A 56 1.93 -0.08 13.09
CA HIS A 56 2.97 0.93 13.13
C HIS A 56 2.40 2.20 12.49
N MET A 57 2.26 3.26 13.28
CA MET A 57 1.63 4.50 12.84
C MET A 57 2.51 5.71 13.07
N LEU A 58 2.34 6.72 12.21
CA LEU A 58 2.93 8.04 12.34
C LEU A 58 1.84 9.09 12.20
N VAL A 59 1.83 10.03 13.15
CA VAL A 59 0.95 11.18 13.19
C VAL A 59 1.78 12.44 13.02
N SER A 60 1.29 13.42 12.26
CA SER A 60 1.97 14.70 12.06
C SER A 60 1.00 15.88 12.17
N SER A 61 1.50 16.97 12.73
CA SER A 61 0.78 18.23 12.90
C SER A 61 0.92 19.18 11.70
N ASN A 62 1.98 19.06 10.90
CA ASN A 62 2.32 20.07 9.89
C ASN A 62 2.30 19.54 8.44
N ARG A 63 2.15 18.22 8.24
CA ARG A 63 2.06 17.62 6.91
C ARG A 63 1.36 16.27 6.94
N ILE A 64 0.91 15.79 5.79
CA ILE A 64 0.53 14.38 5.63
C ILE A 64 1.82 13.54 5.62
N PRO A 65 2.00 12.61 6.57
CA PRO A 65 3.19 11.78 6.63
C PRO A 65 3.24 10.80 5.45
N ARG A 66 4.44 10.59 4.89
CA ARG A 66 4.66 9.76 3.69
C ARG A 66 5.33 8.41 3.99
N ALA A 67 5.83 8.24 5.21
CA ALA A 67 6.60 7.07 5.61
C ALA A 67 6.45 6.78 7.09
N LEU A 68 6.78 5.56 7.49
CA LEU A 68 6.92 5.17 8.89
C LEU A 68 8.36 5.40 9.37
N LYS A 69 8.54 5.52 10.69
CA LYS A 69 9.85 5.78 11.31
C LYS A 69 10.08 4.96 12.57
N TYR A 70 11.35 4.73 12.85
CA TYR A 70 11.85 4.13 14.09
C TYR A 70 13.02 4.97 14.62
N PRO A 71 13.19 5.11 15.94
CA PRO A 71 12.31 4.59 16.98
C PRO A 71 10.97 5.34 17.03
N VAL A 72 9.99 4.77 17.74
CA VAL A 72 8.66 5.36 18.00
C VAL A 72 8.59 5.96 19.40
N GLU A 73 7.78 7.00 19.59
CA GLU A 73 7.63 7.69 20.88
C GLU A 73 6.66 6.97 21.83
N LEU A 74 5.79 6.09 21.32
CA LEU A 74 4.78 5.39 22.10
C LEU A 74 4.67 3.91 21.71
N ILE A 75 4.68 3.02 22.71
CA ILE A 75 4.24 1.63 22.54
C ILE A 75 3.03 1.38 23.43
N ALA A 76 1.97 0.84 22.84
CA ALA A 76 0.78 0.41 23.54
C ALA A 76 0.64 -1.12 23.41
N ALA A 77 0.88 -1.82 24.51
CA ALA A 77 0.91 -3.27 24.56
C ALA A 77 -0.40 -3.82 25.14
N MET A 78 -1.13 -4.61 24.34
CA MET A 78 -2.28 -5.37 24.85
C MET A 78 -1.85 -6.62 25.64
N ASP A 79 -0.62 -7.10 25.42
CA ASP A 79 -0.08 -8.32 26.01
C ASP A 79 1.45 -8.24 26.23
N ALA A 80 2.00 -9.26 26.90
CA ALA A 80 3.43 -9.39 27.13
C ALA A 80 4.23 -9.59 25.84
N GLU A 81 3.66 -10.27 24.84
CA GLU A 81 4.31 -10.54 23.56
C GLU A 81 4.67 -9.26 22.81
N THR A 82 3.78 -8.26 22.84
CA THR A 82 4.06 -6.93 22.28
C THR A 82 5.30 -6.28 22.88
N ILE A 83 5.48 -6.40 24.20
CA ILE A 83 6.65 -5.83 24.89
C ILE A 83 7.92 -6.57 24.45
N PHE A 84 7.91 -7.90 24.43
CA PHE A 84 9.07 -8.70 24.00
C PHE A 84 9.49 -8.42 22.56
N ILE A 85 8.53 -8.18 21.66
CA ILE A 85 8.82 -7.95 20.24
C ILE A 85 9.33 -6.53 19.99
N HIS A 86 8.79 -5.53 20.70
CA HIS A 86 9.00 -4.11 20.34
C HIS A 86 9.80 -3.28 21.36
N PHE A 87 10.36 -3.88 22.42
CA PHE A 87 11.09 -3.11 23.45
C PHE A 87 12.28 -2.29 22.92
N GLU A 88 12.87 -2.69 21.79
CA GLU A 88 13.96 -1.94 21.16
C GLU A 88 13.49 -0.79 20.29
N ASP A 89 12.24 -0.86 19.80
CA ASP A 89 11.66 0.08 18.87
C ASP A 89 11.30 1.44 19.50
N ILE A 90 11.25 1.52 20.84
CA ILE A 90 10.92 2.75 21.57
C ILE A 90 12.08 3.75 21.62
N SER A 91 11.76 5.03 21.45
CA SER A 91 12.72 6.13 21.53
C SER A 91 13.10 6.43 22.98
N ASN A 92 14.24 7.09 23.19
CA ASN A 92 14.57 7.63 24.50
C ASN A 92 13.48 8.58 24.98
N ASN A 93 13.16 8.55 26.27
CA ASN A 93 12.08 9.28 26.92
C ASN A 93 10.67 8.99 26.36
N GLY A 94 10.50 7.89 25.62
CA GLY A 94 9.21 7.44 25.12
C GLY A 94 8.28 6.93 26.22
N ILE A 95 7.09 6.48 25.84
CA ILE A 95 6.05 6.00 26.76
C ILE A 95 5.67 4.56 26.41
N ILE A 96 5.51 3.71 27.42
CA ILE A 96 4.97 2.36 27.27
C ILE A 96 3.70 2.23 28.11
N ILE A 97 2.59 1.90 27.45
CA ILE A 97 1.32 1.52 28.08
C ILE A 97 1.28 -0.01 28.14
N TYR A 98 1.03 -0.58 29.32
CA TYR A 98 0.97 -2.03 29.49
C TYR A 98 -0.02 -2.44 30.60
N ASP A 99 -0.43 -3.71 30.56
CA ASP A 99 -1.22 -4.31 31.63
C ASP A 99 -0.33 -4.75 32.80
N SER A 100 -0.67 -4.31 34.01
CA SER A 100 -0.05 -4.78 35.27
C SER A 100 0.00 -6.31 35.40
N GLY A 101 -1.01 -7.02 34.84
CA GLY A 101 -1.06 -8.48 34.81
C GLY A 101 0.04 -9.15 33.97
N SER A 102 0.76 -8.39 33.14
CA SER A 102 1.85 -8.89 32.29
C SER A 102 3.22 -8.89 32.96
N LEU A 103 3.40 -8.23 34.10
CA LEU A 103 4.71 -8.04 34.74
C LEU A 103 5.45 -9.35 35.04
N SER A 104 4.72 -10.36 35.51
CA SER A 104 5.27 -11.67 35.88
C SER A 104 5.58 -12.59 34.70
N LYS A 105 5.21 -12.19 33.47
CA LYS A 105 5.36 -13.03 32.28
C LYS A 105 6.83 -13.11 31.85
N LYS A 106 7.24 -14.33 31.54
CA LYS A 106 8.52 -14.68 30.91
C LYS A 106 8.30 -14.84 29.41
N ILE A 107 9.37 -14.74 28.63
CA ILE A 107 9.26 -14.93 27.17
C ILE A 107 8.68 -16.29 26.77
N ILE A 108 8.94 -17.33 27.56
CA ILE A 108 8.38 -18.68 27.34
C ILE A 108 6.85 -18.73 27.48
N ASP A 109 6.26 -17.77 28.21
CA ASP A 109 4.81 -17.66 28.36
C ASP A 109 4.15 -17.04 27.11
N ALA A 110 4.92 -16.36 26.24
CA ALA A 110 4.48 -15.84 24.96
C ALA A 110 4.60 -16.92 23.87
N VAL A 111 3.72 -17.93 23.97
CA VAL A 111 3.73 -19.14 23.12
C VAL A 111 3.54 -18.86 21.62
N SER A 112 3.04 -17.67 21.26
CA SER A 112 2.78 -17.28 19.87
C SER A 112 4.02 -16.72 19.16
N ILE A 113 5.10 -16.41 19.89
CA ILE A 113 6.39 -16.01 19.32
C ILE A 113 7.04 -17.23 18.65
N GLU A 114 7.46 -17.09 17.39
CA GLU A 114 8.23 -18.11 16.67
C GLU A 114 9.59 -18.40 17.32
N ASP A 115 10.05 -19.64 17.31
CA ASP A 115 11.28 -20.05 18.01
C ASP A 115 12.51 -19.24 17.59
N ILE A 116 12.64 -18.92 16.30
CA ILE A 116 13.75 -18.10 15.79
C ILE A 116 13.69 -16.66 16.31
N THR A 117 12.49 -16.10 16.46
CA THR A 117 12.27 -14.78 17.02
C THR A 117 12.50 -14.79 18.52
N ARG A 118 12.01 -15.82 19.22
CA ARG A 118 12.25 -16.03 20.65
C ARG A 118 13.73 -16.06 20.95
N LYS A 119 14.49 -16.89 20.22
CA LYS A 119 15.94 -16.99 20.38
C LYS A 119 16.64 -15.64 20.18
N ARG A 120 16.27 -14.88 19.15
CA ARG A 120 16.82 -13.53 18.92
C ARG A 120 16.56 -12.59 20.10
N ILE A 121 15.36 -12.62 20.67
CA ILE A 121 15.00 -11.80 21.83
C ILE A 121 15.77 -12.27 23.08
N GLU A 122 15.92 -13.57 23.29
CA GLU A 122 16.70 -14.14 24.41
C GLU A 122 18.19 -13.78 24.31
N ASP A 123 18.79 -13.96 23.13
CA ASP A 123 20.17 -13.54 22.84
C ASP A 123 20.33 -12.05 23.10
N ARG A 124 19.36 -11.23 22.68
CA ARG A 124 19.38 -9.80 22.94
C ARG A 124 19.27 -9.45 24.43
N CYS A 125 18.42 -10.14 25.18
CA CYS A 125 18.30 -9.97 26.63
C CYS A 125 19.63 -10.32 27.33
N ASN A 126 20.31 -11.36 26.87
CA ASN A 126 21.64 -11.73 27.36
C ASN A 126 22.68 -10.64 27.06
N ASP A 127 22.68 -10.08 25.86
CA ASP A 127 23.61 -9.01 25.45
C ASP A 127 23.46 -7.76 26.33
N ILE A 128 22.23 -7.36 26.65
CA ILE A 128 21.95 -6.23 27.54
C ILE A 128 22.02 -6.60 29.03
N LYS A 129 22.29 -7.88 29.35
CA LYS A 129 22.41 -8.43 30.71
C LYS A 129 21.14 -8.24 31.55
N VAL A 130 19.99 -8.50 30.95
CA VAL A 130 18.67 -8.39 31.58
C VAL A 130 17.96 -9.74 31.52
N GLN A 131 17.28 -10.13 32.60
CA GLN A 131 16.45 -11.34 32.57
C GLN A 131 15.31 -11.15 31.56
N CYS A 132 15.00 -12.16 30.75
CA CYS A 132 13.97 -12.07 29.71
C CYS A 132 12.54 -12.19 30.29
N THR A 133 12.18 -11.26 31.18
CA THR A 133 10.84 -11.06 31.75
C THR A 133 10.35 -9.65 31.45
N VAL A 134 9.02 -9.46 31.40
CA VAL A 134 8.41 -8.15 31.17
C VAL A 134 8.89 -7.12 32.19
N GLU A 135 8.81 -7.45 33.49
CA GLU A 135 9.24 -6.54 34.55
C GLU A 135 10.72 -6.12 34.41
N SER A 136 11.61 -7.05 34.11
CA SER A 136 13.04 -6.74 34.00
C SER A 136 13.34 -5.86 32.79
N LEU A 137 12.68 -6.10 31.66
CA LEU A 137 12.79 -5.28 30.46
C LEU A 137 12.25 -3.87 30.69
N LEU A 138 11.07 -3.73 31.29
CA LEU A 138 10.48 -2.42 31.57
C LEU A 138 11.35 -1.60 32.53
N ARG A 139 11.89 -2.20 33.60
CA ARG A 139 12.83 -1.53 34.52
C ARG A 139 14.13 -1.14 33.83
N PHE A 140 14.65 -1.99 32.94
CA PHE A 140 15.82 -1.67 32.12
C PHE A 140 15.55 -0.45 31.23
N LEU A 141 14.41 -0.43 30.54
CA LEU A 141 14.03 0.67 29.67
C LEU A 141 13.80 1.98 30.44
N GLU A 142 13.14 1.92 31.60
CA GLU A 142 12.96 3.08 32.47
C GLU A 142 14.31 3.66 32.90
N ARG A 143 15.27 2.81 33.27
CA ARG A 143 16.61 3.23 33.73
C ARG A 143 17.52 3.73 32.60
N GLU A 144 17.65 2.97 31.51
CA GLU A 144 18.63 3.25 30.46
C GLU A 144 18.12 4.22 29.39
N LYS A 145 16.82 4.19 29.09
CA LYS A 145 16.20 5.03 28.06
C LYS A 145 15.31 6.13 28.63
N GLY A 146 15.10 6.19 29.95
CA GLY A 146 14.21 7.18 30.56
C GLY A 146 12.73 6.99 30.20
N ILE A 147 12.34 5.75 29.85
CA ILE A 147 10.96 5.45 29.43
C ILE A 147 9.99 5.71 30.56
N ARG A 148 8.88 6.39 30.25
CA ARG A 148 7.77 6.55 31.19
C ARG A 148 6.83 5.36 31.07
N LEU A 149 6.67 4.66 32.18
CA LEU A 149 5.79 3.50 32.29
C LEU A 149 4.38 3.94 32.70
N VAL A 150 3.38 3.56 31.90
CA VAL A 150 1.96 3.78 32.17
C VAL A 150 1.31 2.42 32.42
N GLU A 151 1.28 2.07 33.70
CA GLU A 151 0.65 0.84 34.17
C GLU A 151 -0.87 1.01 34.31
N ILE A 152 -1.63 0.08 33.76
CA ILE A 152 -3.09 0.01 33.93
C ILE A 152 -3.43 -1.42 34.32
N ASN A 153 -4.37 -1.62 35.26
CA ASN A 153 -4.89 -2.94 35.55
C ASN A 153 -6.12 -3.24 34.68
N PHE A 154 -5.90 -3.92 33.55
CA PHE A 154 -6.95 -4.11 32.54
C PHE A 154 -8.14 -4.87 33.14
N GLN A 155 -7.86 -5.90 33.95
CA GLN A 155 -8.91 -6.69 34.58
C GLN A 155 -9.78 -5.86 35.54
N SER A 156 -9.18 -4.97 36.32
CA SER A 156 -9.88 -4.07 37.24
C SER A 156 -10.75 -3.07 36.49
N VAL A 157 -10.23 -2.45 35.43
CA VAL A 157 -10.98 -1.51 34.59
C VAL A 157 -12.19 -2.20 33.94
N LEU A 158 -11.99 -3.39 33.38
CA LEU A 158 -13.06 -4.15 32.73
C LEU A 158 -14.16 -4.59 33.71
N ARG A 159 -13.80 -5.02 34.93
CA ARG A 159 -14.80 -5.39 35.96
C ARG A 159 -15.68 -4.20 36.33
N LYS A 160 -15.08 -3.04 36.58
CA LYS A 160 -15.82 -1.79 36.87
C LYS A 160 -16.73 -1.40 35.71
N LEU A 161 -16.28 -1.57 34.46
CA LEU A 161 -17.09 -1.26 33.28
C LEU A 161 -18.34 -2.16 33.19
N VAL A 162 -18.22 -3.45 33.51
CA VAL A 162 -19.37 -4.38 33.53
C VAL A 162 -20.41 -3.94 34.56
N GLU A 163 -19.98 -3.55 35.76
CA GLU A 163 -20.87 -3.08 36.83
C GLU A 163 -21.64 -1.82 36.42
N LEU A 164 -20.99 -0.89 35.71
CA LEU A 164 -21.57 0.40 35.33
C LEU A 164 -22.42 0.34 34.06
N ALA A 165 -22.02 -0.47 33.07
CA ALA A 165 -22.51 -0.36 31.70
C ALA A 165 -23.29 -1.59 31.20
N LYS A 166 -23.65 -2.52 32.10
CA LYS A 166 -24.45 -3.73 31.85
C LYS A 166 -23.99 -4.51 30.59
N ILE A 167 -22.69 -4.74 30.51
CA ILE A 167 -22.07 -5.45 29.38
C ILE A 167 -22.23 -6.96 29.58
N ASP A 168 -22.49 -7.68 28.49
CA ASP A 168 -22.44 -9.15 28.48
C ASP A 168 -21.02 -9.62 28.87
N PRO A 169 -20.86 -10.39 29.97
CA PRO A 169 -19.56 -10.88 30.42
C PRO A 169 -18.77 -11.65 29.34
N ARG A 170 -19.44 -12.25 28.36
CA ARG A 170 -18.80 -12.97 27.25
C ARG A 170 -18.09 -12.04 26.26
N GLN A 171 -18.43 -10.76 26.27
CA GLN A 171 -17.91 -9.75 25.35
C GLN A 171 -16.87 -8.84 25.99
N ILE A 172 -16.60 -9.02 27.28
CA ILE A 172 -15.73 -8.14 28.08
C ILE A 172 -14.31 -8.04 27.52
N SER A 173 -13.76 -9.14 26.98
CA SER A 173 -12.41 -9.18 26.42
C SER A 173 -12.25 -8.28 25.18
N ARG A 174 -13.34 -7.98 24.47
CA ARG A 174 -13.33 -7.08 23.31
C ARG A 174 -13.04 -5.63 23.69
N TYR A 175 -13.29 -5.25 24.95
CA TYR A 175 -13.05 -3.90 25.47
C TYR A 175 -11.60 -3.63 25.85
N VAL A 176 -10.70 -4.62 25.81
CA VAL A 176 -9.24 -4.39 25.97
C VAL A 176 -8.74 -3.39 24.92
N SER A 177 -9.21 -3.51 23.68
CA SER A 177 -8.95 -2.54 22.61
C SER A 177 -9.38 -1.12 22.97
N GLY A 178 -10.51 -0.98 23.66
CA GLY A 178 -11.03 0.30 24.15
C GLY A 178 -10.17 0.90 25.27
N ILE A 179 -9.57 0.09 26.15
CA ILE A 179 -8.62 0.57 27.16
C ILE A 179 -7.42 1.22 26.46
N ILE A 180 -6.85 0.54 25.47
CA ILE A 180 -5.70 1.07 24.73
C ILE A 180 -6.05 2.35 23.97
N VAL A 181 -7.18 2.38 23.25
CA VAL A 181 -7.67 3.61 22.58
C VAL A 181 -7.76 4.75 23.58
N SER A 182 -8.34 4.49 24.75
CA SER A 182 -8.52 5.49 25.79
C SER A 182 -7.20 5.98 26.38
N ALA A 183 -6.26 5.07 26.60
CA ALA A 183 -4.95 5.38 27.15
C ALA A 183 -4.13 6.23 26.16
N ILE A 184 -4.07 5.81 24.89
CA ILE A 184 -3.40 6.55 23.82
C ILE A 184 -4.02 7.95 23.69
N ALA A 185 -5.35 8.05 23.54
CA ALA A 185 -6.06 9.31 23.40
C ALA A 185 -5.80 10.27 24.58
N THR A 186 -5.72 9.74 25.81
CA THR A 186 -5.38 10.56 26.99
C THR A 186 -3.95 11.07 26.94
N ILE A 187 -2.97 10.20 26.62
CA ILE A 187 -1.55 10.54 26.58
C ILE A 187 -1.23 11.61 25.54
N ILE A 188 -1.90 11.54 24.38
CA ILE A 188 -1.73 12.52 23.28
C ILE A 188 -2.71 13.70 23.34
N ASP A 189 -3.53 13.78 24.40
CA ASP A 189 -4.47 14.88 24.69
C ASP A 189 -5.58 15.07 23.63
N ILE A 190 -6.14 13.96 23.12
CA ILE A 190 -7.36 13.96 22.31
C ILE A 190 -8.59 14.03 23.23
N ASP A 191 -9.52 14.90 22.87
CA ASP A 191 -10.76 15.12 23.58
C ASP A 191 -11.84 14.06 23.29
N GLU A 192 -12.85 14.01 24.16
CA GLU A 192 -13.95 13.03 24.07
C GLU A 192 -14.75 13.15 22.77
N ASP A 193 -14.97 14.37 22.24
CA ASP A 193 -15.81 14.58 21.06
C ASP A 193 -15.20 13.92 19.83
N ALA A 194 -13.87 14.02 19.67
CA ALA A 194 -13.14 13.38 18.58
C ALA A 194 -13.17 11.85 18.67
N VAL A 195 -13.03 11.30 19.88
CA VAL A 195 -13.14 9.85 20.14
C VAL A 195 -14.57 9.37 19.83
N ARG A 196 -15.58 10.09 20.33
CA ARG A 196 -17.01 9.80 20.11
C ARG A 196 -17.39 9.82 18.64
N TYR A 197 -16.93 10.81 17.89
CA TYR A 197 -17.11 10.88 16.43
C TYR A 197 -16.54 9.64 15.72
N SER A 198 -15.35 9.20 16.14
CA SER A 198 -14.69 8.07 15.50
C SER A 198 -15.37 6.74 15.82
N LEU A 199 -15.85 6.59 17.07
CA LEU A 199 -16.65 5.44 17.50
C LEU A 199 -18.01 5.39 16.78
N SER A 200 -18.65 6.53 16.51
CA SER A 200 -19.95 6.55 15.81
C SER A 200 -19.86 6.11 14.36
N ILE A 201 -18.73 6.36 13.70
CA ILE A 201 -18.44 5.82 12.36
C ILE A 201 -18.14 4.33 12.44
N GLN A 202 -17.28 3.92 13.39
CA GLN A 202 -16.81 2.52 13.49
C GLN A 202 -17.92 1.54 13.89
N PHE A 203 -18.77 1.96 14.83
CA PHE A 203 -19.87 1.16 15.37
C PHE A 203 -21.21 1.76 14.97
N ARG A 204 -21.34 2.12 13.68
CA ARG A 204 -22.58 2.64 13.10
C ARG A 204 -23.76 1.76 13.52
N ASP A 205 -24.85 2.40 13.91
CA ASP A 205 -26.10 1.78 14.38
C ASP A 205 -25.99 0.96 15.68
N ARG A 206 -24.88 1.06 16.42
CA ARG A 206 -24.67 0.35 17.71
C ARG A 206 -24.43 1.32 18.87
N GLN A 207 -25.42 2.18 19.16
CA GLN A 207 -25.31 3.25 20.16
C GLN A 207 -24.86 2.78 21.55
N ALA A 208 -25.32 1.61 22.01
CA ALA A 208 -24.92 1.07 23.31
C ALA A 208 -23.40 0.84 23.40
N ILE A 209 -22.77 0.31 22.35
CA ILE A 209 -21.33 0.06 22.29
C ILE A 209 -20.55 1.38 22.29
N ILE A 210 -21.08 2.41 21.63
CA ILE A 210 -20.47 3.75 21.60
C ILE A 210 -20.45 4.33 23.02
N GLU A 211 -21.59 4.36 23.72
CA GLU A 211 -21.64 4.90 25.09
C GLU A 211 -20.79 4.08 26.07
N GLN A 212 -20.78 2.75 25.94
CA GLN A 212 -19.92 1.86 26.73
C GLN A 212 -18.43 2.20 26.54
N ASN A 213 -17.98 2.44 25.31
CA ASN A 213 -16.59 2.84 25.04
C ASN A 213 -16.27 4.26 25.50
N ILE A 214 -17.24 5.18 25.48
CA ILE A 214 -17.03 6.53 26.03
C ILE A 214 -16.97 6.52 27.56
N GLN A 215 -17.77 5.70 28.23
CA GLN A 215 -17.62 5.49 29.66
C GLN A 215 -16.24 4.92 29.99
N LEU A 216 -15.79 3.93 29.23
CA LEU A 216 -14.43 3.39 29.35
C LEU A 216 -13.35 4.46 29.15
N PHE A 217 -13.52 5.32 28.14
CA PHE A 217 -12.63 6.46 27.89
C PHE A 217 -12.48 7.37 29.11
N ARG A 218 -13.60 7.76 29.73
CA ARG A 218 -13.61 8.60 30.93
C ARG A 218 -12.94 7.91 32.11
N MET A 219 -13.22 6.62 32.32
CA MET A 219 -12.63 5.83 33.42
C MET A 219 -11.11 5.76 33.30
N VAL A 220 -10.61 5.36 32.13
CA VAL A 220 -9.16 5.26 31.87
C VAL A 220 -8.52 6.65 31.93
N SER A 221 -9.14 7.66 31.31
CA SER A 221 -8.67 9.06 31.37
C SER A 221 -8.47 9.57 32.80
N ASN A 222 -9.39 9.21 33.71
CA ASN A 222 -9.30 9.59 35.12
C ASN A 222 -8.18 8.83 35.85
N GLU A 223 -8.05 7.52 35.60
CA GLU A 223 -7.02 6.68 36.22
C GLU A 223 -5.60 7.11 35.84
N ILE A 224 -5.37 7.42 34.56
CA ILE A 224 -4.05 7.84 34.05
C ILE A 224 -3.93 9.35 33.83
N GLY A 225 -4.80 10.16 34.44
CA GLY A 225 -4.90 11.59 34.19
C GLY A 225 -3.60 12.39 34.38
N ARG A 226 -2.71 11.91 35.26
CA ARG A 226 -1.37 12.50 35.47
C ARG A 226 -0.46 12.44 34.23
N TYR A 227 -0.75 11.56 33.28
CA TYR A 227 -0.02 11.41 32.02
C TYR A 227 -0.68 12.13 30.84
N ARG A 228 -1.79 12.83 31.06
CA ARG A 228 -2.50 13.55 29.99
C ARG A 228 -1.58 14.59 29.35
N GLY A 229 -1.48 14.55 28.02
CA GLY A 229 -0.59 15.44 27.27
C GLY A 229 0.90 15.24 27.54
N SER A 230 1.29 14.07 28.05
CA SER A 230 2.71 13.71 28.22
C SER A 230 3.43 13.47 26.89
N LEU A 231 2.68 13.19 25.82
CA LEU A 231 3.13 13.21 24.42
C LEU A 231 2.21 14.11 23.59
N LYS A 232 2.24 15.42 23.87
CA LYS A 232 1.36 16.38 23.20
C LYS A 232 1.83 16.69 21.78
N LEU A 233 0.93 16.52 20.80
CA LEU A 233 1.15 17.03 19.44
C LEU A 233 1.07 18.55 19.41
N ALA A 234 1.89 19.17 18.58
CA ALA A 234 1.73 20.58 18.21
C ALA A 234 0.37 20.79 17.55
N ARG A 235 -0.15 22.03 17.58
CA ARG A 235 -1.44 22.31 16.93
C ARG A 235 -1.34 21.98 15.44
N PRO A 236 -2.42 21.44 14.84
CA PRO A 236 -2.41 21.08 13.43
C PRO A 236 -2.36 22.34 12.56
N GLU A 237 -1.46 22.34 11.59
CA GLU A 237 -1.20 23.38 10.60
C GLU A 237 -1.47 22.88 9.17
N ILE A 238 -2.01 21.67 9.04
CA ILE A 238 -2.43 21.10 7.76
C ILE A 238 -3.73 21.78 7.36
N ASN A 239 -3.62 22.77 6.48
CA ASN A 239 -4.74 23.58 5.98
C ASN A 239 -5.62 22.78 5.00
N MET A 240 -6.31 21.75 5.50
CA MET A 240 -7.24 20.93 4.72
C MET A 240 -8.58 20.81 5.45
N ASP A 241 -9.65 21.33 4.86
CA ASP A 241 -11.00 21.29 5.43
C ASP A 241 -11.60 19.87 5.41
N ARG A 242 -11.20 19.06 4.43
CA ARG A 242 -11.67 17.69 4.24
C ARG A 242 -10.54 16.79 3.75
N VAL A 243 -10.56 15.55 4.20
CA VAL A 243 -9.62 14.50 3.82
C VAL A 243 -10.37 13.19 3.61
N VAL A 244 -9.80 12.32 2.79
CA VAL A 244 -10.16 10.90 2.74
C VAL A 244 -9.32 10.16 3.79
N PHE A 245 -9.93 9.23 4.52
CA PHE A 245 -9.24 8.35 5.47
C PHE A 245 -9.50 6.90 5.06
N ALA A 246 -8.57 6.31 4.32
CA ALA A 246 -8.79 5.04 3.64
C ALA A 246 -7.49 4.27 3.39
N SER A 247 -7.62 2.98 3.10
CA SER A 247 -6.51 2.12 2.65
C SER A 247 -6.21 2.30 1.16
N GLY A 248 -5.09 1.78 0.67
CA GLY A 248 -4.81 1.77 -0.77
C GLY A 248 -5.82 0.95 -1.58
N ASN A 249 -6.27 -0.20 -1.04
CA ASN A 249 -7.32 -1.01 -1.68
C ASN A 249 -8.62 -0.21 -1.85
N ASP A 250 -9.04 0.52 -0.82
CA ASP A 250 -10.23 1.37 -0.88
C ASP A 250 -10.08 2.42 -1.99
N ILE A 251 -8.89 3.04 -2.10
CA ILE A 251 -8.64 4.08 -3.10
C ILE A 251 -8.64 3.52 -4.52
N VAL A 252 -8.09 2.32 -4.77
CA VAL A 252 -8.19 1.68 -6.09
C VAL A 252 -9.66 1.43 -6.43
N ALA A 253 -10.44 0.89 -5.52
CA ALA A 253 -11.86 0.61 -5.75
C ALA A 253 -12.66 1.90 -6.03
N ILE A 254 -12.47 2.97 -5.24
CA ILE A 254 -13.08 4.28 -5.50
C ILE A 254 -12.65 4.83 -6.87
N ALA A 255 -11.37 4.72 -7.21
CA ALA A 255 -10.86 5.19 -8.49
C ALA A 255 -11.38 4.37 -9.68
N LYS A 256 -11.63 3.06 -9.52
CA LYS A 256 -12.29 2.21 -10.52
C LYS A 256 -13.72 2.65 -10.80
N ILE A 257 -14.48 3.03 -9.76
CA ILE A 257 -15.82 3.61 -9.91
C ILE A 257 -15.75 4.88 -10.76
N VAL A 258 -14.83 5.81 -10.42
CA VAL A 258 -14.61 7.07 -11.15
C VAL A 258 -14.12 6.83 -12.58
N ALA A 259 -13.28 5.81 -12.79
CA ALA A 259 -12.81 5.41 -14.11
C ALA A 259 -13.91 4.78 -14.98
N GLY A 260 -15.12 4.56 -14.46
CA GLY A 260 -16.24 3.99 -15.21
C GLY A 260 -16.18 2.47 -15.35
N VAL A 261 -15.49 1.77 -14.45
CA VAL A 261 -15.49 0.30 -14.41
C VAL A 261 -16.90 -0.21 -14.14
N ARG A 262 -17.33 -1.23 -14.90
CA ARG A 262 -18.65 -1.86 -14.75
C ARG A 262 -18.60 -3.37 -14.61
N TYR A 263 -17.41 -3.96 -14.69
CA TYR A 263 -17.22 -5.39 -14.48
C TYR A 263 -15.87 -5.65 -13.80
N GLN A 264 -15.88 -6.37 -12.68
CA GLN A 264 -14.67 -6.88 -12.05
C GLN A 264 -14.85 -8.35 -11.71
N SER A 265 -13.94 -9.19 -12.20
CA SER A 265 -13.82 -10.59 -11.76
C SER A 265 -12.58 -10.77 -10.89
N TYR A 266 -12.66 -11.63 -9.87
CA TYR A 266 -11.52 -11.89 -8.98
C TYR A 266 -11.61 -13.26 -8.32
N TYR A 267 -10.44 -13.82 -7.98
CA TYR A 267 -10.32 -14.93 -7.04
C TYR A 267 -9.76 -14.38 -5.71
N PRO A 268 -10.29 -14.76 -4.54
CA PRO A 268 -9.83 -14.21 -3.26
C PRO A 268 -8.35 -14.50 -2.98
N ILE A 269 -7.54 -13.45 -2.88
CA ILE A 269 -6.11 -13.54 -2.56
C ILE A 269 -5.65 -12.31 -1.76
N THR A 270 -4.94 -12.50 -0.64
CA THR A 270 -4.34 -11.38 0.11
C THR A 270 -3.20 -10.73 -0.69
N PRO A 271 -3.10 -9.39 -0.80
CA PRO A 271 -3.95 -8.35 -0.23
C PRO A 271 -4.93 -7.72 -1.26
N ALA A 272 -5.35 -8.46 -2.28
CA ALA A 272 -6.17 -7.94 -3.37
C ALA A 272 -7.68 -7.97 -3.08
N SER A 273 -8.17 -8.93 -2.28
CA SER A 273 -9.61 -9.16 -2.07
C SER A 273 -10.38 -7.93 -1.55
N ASP A 274 -9.76 -7.11 -0.69
CA ASP A 274 -10.41 -5.97 -0.04
C ASP A 274 -10.90 -4.93 -1.07
N GLU A 275 -10.22 -4.82 -2.21
CA GLU A 275 -10.64 -3.97 -3.32
C GLU A 275 -11.97 -4.45 -3.92
N SER A 276 -12.09 -5.74 -4.21
CA SER A 276 -13.33 -6.33 -4.75
C SER A 276 -14.47 -6.28 -3.74
N PHE A 277 -14.18 -6.51 -2.46
CA PHE A 277 -15.19 -6.39 -1.40
C PHE A 277 -15.74 -4.98 -1.28
N LEU A 278 -14.91 -3.94 -1.47
CA LEU A 278 -15.40 -2.57 -1.47
C LEU A 278 -16.26 -2.28 -2.70
N LEU A 279 -15.86 -2.74 -3.89
CA LEU A 279 -16.67 -2.60 -5.10
C LEU A 279 -18.03 -3.28 -4.95
N GLU A 280 -18.07 -4.50 -4.42
CA GLU A 280 -19.30 -5.27 -4.19
C GLU A 280 -20.21 -4.57 -3.17
N ARG A 281 -19.63 -4.03 -2.09
CA ARG A 281 -20.38 -3.25 -1.10
C ARG A 281 -21.05 -2.00 -1.67
N PHE A 282 -20.45 -1.39 -2.70
CA PHE A 282 -20.94 -0.18 -3.36
C PHE A 282 -21.27 -0.44 -4.83
N GLU A 283 -21.82 -1.62 -5.14
CA GLU A 283 -22.08 -2.03 -6.52
C GLU A 283 -23.13 -1.16 -7.22
N TYR A 284 -24.12 -0.64 -6.49
CA TYR A 284 -25.12 0.29 -7.02
C TYR A 284 -24.61 1.74 -6.94
N ILE A 285 -24.38 2.34 -8.10
CA ILE A 285 -23.94 3.74 -8.21
C ILE A 285 -25.16 4.63 -8.46
N GLU A 286 -25.47 5.45 -7.47
CA GLU A 286 -26.54 6.44 -7.51
C GLU A 286 -25.96 7.86 -7.55
N SER A 287 -26.50 8.71 -8.40
CA SER A 287 -26.36 10.17 -8.34
C SER A 287 -27.69 10.76 -7.86
N GLU A 288 -27.68 11.97 -7.27
CA GLU A 288 -28.87 12.64 -6.70
C GLU A 288 -30.11 12.59 -7.62
N ASP A 289 -29.91 12.64 -8.95
CA ASP A 289 -30.98 12.68 -9.95
C ASP A 289 -30.99 11.49 -10.94
N THR A 290 -30.04 10.54 -10.88
CA THR A 290 -29.94 9.46 -11.90
C THR A 290 -29.24 8.21 -11.38
N SER A 291 -29.85 7.04 -11.63
CA SER A 291 -29.15 5.76 -11.46
C SER A 291 -28.16 5.57 -12.61
N ILE A 292 -26.87 5.51 -12.29
CA ILE A 292 -25.79 5.37 -13.29
C ILE A 292 -25.64 3.90 -13.73
N GLY A 293 -26.22 2.96 -12.96
CA GLY A 293 -26.17 1.52 -13.19
C GLY A 293 -25.10 0.83 -12.33
N PRO A 294 -25.20 -0.50 -12.17
CA PRO A 294 -24.37 -1.24 -11.23
C PRO A 294 -22.98 -1.57 -11.77
N ILE A 295 -22.07 -1.92 -10.87
CA ILE A 295 -20.84 -2.64 -11.17
C ILE A 295 -21.09 -4.12 -10.91
N ILE A 296 -20.84 -4.98 -11.89
CA ILE A 296 -20.87 -6.43 -11.66
C ILE A 296 -19.55 -6.85 -11.03
N VAL A 297 -19.59 -7.40 -9.82
CA VAL A 297 -18.43 -8.00 -9.16
C VAL A 297 -18.62 -9.52 -9.09
N MET A 298 -17.74 -10.27 -9.74
CA MET A 298 -17.85 -11.72 -9.87
C MET A 298 -16.67 -12.41 -9.19
N GLN A 299 -16.94 -13.09 -8.09
CA GLN A 299 -15.98 -14.02 -7.51
C GLN A 299 -15.92 -15.28 -8.39
N THR A 300 -14.76 -15.58 -8.96
CA THR A 300 -14.54 -16.76 -9.83
C THR A 300 -14.00 -17.94 -9.05
N GLU A 301 -13.95 -19.09 -9.71
CA GLU A 301 -13.44 -20.36 -9.19
C GLU A 301 -11.91 -20.41 -9.08
N ASP A 302 -11.20 -19.67 -9.93
CA ASP A 302 -9.75 -19.48 -9.95
C ASP A 302 -9.36 -18.19 -10.70
N GLU A 303 -8.05 -17.89 -10.76
CA GLU A 303 -7.53 -16.72 -11.48
C GLU A 303 -7.57 -16.83 -13.01
N ILE A 304 -7.64 -18.04 -13.58
CA ILE A 304 -7.78 -18.26 -15.02
C ILE A 304 -9.19 -17.79 -15.44
N ALA A 305 -10.21 -18.22 -14.72
CA ALA A 305 -11.59 -17.76 -14.87
C ALA A 305 -11.70 -16.25 -14.62
N ALA A 306 -10.96 -15.71 -13.65
CA ALA A 306 -10.96 -14.27 -13.38
C ALA A 306 -10.51 -13.46 -14.61
N ILE A 307 -9.31 -13.72 -15.15
CA ILE A 307 -8.81 -12.93 -16.28
C ILE A 307 -9.63 -13.15 -17.55
N THR A 308 -10.02 -14.39 -17.85
CA THR A 308 -10.80 -14.71 -19.06
C THR A 308 -12.19 -14.08 -19.02
N SER A 309 -12.83 -14.04 -17.84
CA SER A 309 -14.11 -13.36 -17.67
C SER A 309 -14.00 -11.84 -17.83
N ALA A 310 -12.95 -11.22 -17.29
CA ALA A 310 -12.69 -9.79 -17.49
C ALA A 310 -12.46 -9.45 -18.97
N ILE A 311 -11.72 -10.29 -19.69
CA ILE A 311 -11.51 -10.16 -21.14
C ILE A 311 -12.85 -10.25 -21.89
N GLY A 312 -13.67 -11.26 -21.58
CA GLY A 312 -15.01 -11.42 -22.17
C GLY A 312 -15.88 -10.18 -21.97
N ALA A 313 -15.92 -9.65 -20.75
CA ALA A 313 -16.65 -8.42 -20.44
C ALA A 313 -16.12 -7.21 -21.24
N SER A 314 -14.81 -7.10 -21.43
CA SER A 314 -14.21 -6.00 -22.21
C SER A 314 -14.68 -5.99 -23.68
N ILE A 315 -14.83 -7.18 -24.28
CA ILE A 315 -15.28 -7.34 -25.68
C ILE A 315 -16.73 -6.83 -25.87
N THR A 316 -17.53 -6.82 -24.80
CA THR A 316 -18.89 -6.23 -24.79
C THR A 316 -18.89 -4.69 -24.69
N GLY A 317 -17.72 -4.08 -24.47
CA GLY A 317 -17.56 -2.63 -24.31
C GLY A 317 -17.58 -2.12 -22.88
N ALA A 318 -17.69 -3.01 -21.88
CA ALA A 318 -17.50 -2.63 -20.48
C ALA A 318 -16.03 -2.29 -20.23
N ARG A 319 -15.75 -1.28 -19.39
CA ARG A 319 -14.45 -1.21 -18.73
C ARG A 319 -14.41 -2.31 -17.69
N SER A 320 -13.54 -3.29 -17.92
CA SER A 320 -13.39 -4.46 -17.06
C SER A 320 -11.99 -4.55 -16.45
N SER A 321 -11.92 -5.17 -15.28
CA SER A 321 -10.66 -5.41 -14.59
C SER A 321 -10.67 -6.69 -13.78
N THR A 322 -9.48 -7.08 -13.35
CA THR A 322 -9.29 -8.04 -12.26
C THR A 322 -8.29 -7.49 -11.24
N ALA A 323 -8.26 -8.10 -10.06
CA ALA A 323 -7.32 -7.77 -8.98
C ALA A 323 -6.70 -9.06 -8.46
N THR A 324 -5.38 -9.10 -8.36
CA THR A 324 -4.64 -10.32 -7.97
C THR A 324 -3.31 -10.02 -7.27
N SER A 325 -2.57 -11.07 -6.93
CA SER A 325 -1.20 -11.03 -6.41
C SER A 325 -0.33 -12.08 -7.13
N GLY A 326 0.93 -12.26 -6.71
CA GLY A 326 1.95 -13.02 -7.44
C GLY A 326 1.49 -14.38 -7.98
N PRO A 327 1.03 -15.31 -7.12
CA PRO A 327 0.57 -16.63 -7.57
C PRO A 327 -0.58 -16.56 -8.58
N GLY A 328 -1.52 -15.65 -8.37
CA GLY A 328 -2.66 -15.50 -9.24
C GLY A 328 -2.29 -14.86 -10.57
N PHE A 329 -1.37 -13.90 -10.58
CA PHE A 329 -0.84 -13.31 -11.81
C PHE A 329 -0.16 -14.36 -12.70
N ASP A 330 0.62 -15.28 -12.12
CA ASP A 330 1.26 -16.38 -12.86
C ASP A 330 0.22 -17.27 -13.57
N LEU A 331 -0.96 -17.49 -12.97
CA LEU A 331 -2.07 -18.22 -13.60
C LEU A 331 -2.78 -17.39 -14.69
N MET A 332 -2.77 -16.06 -14.59
CA MET A 332 -3.41 -15.18 -15.57
C MET A 332 -2.60 -15.01 -16.87
N VAL A 333 -1.34 -15.48 -16.91
CA VAL A 333 -0.40 -15.20 -18.00
C VAL A 333 -0.90 -15.65 -19.38
N GLU A 334 -1.59 -16.79 -19.46
CA GLU A 334 -2.17 -17.26 -20.73
C GLU A 334 -3.28 -16.32 -21.23
N GLY A 335 -4.21 -15.93 -20.34
CA GLY A 335 -5.25 -14.95 -20.66
C GLY A 335 -4.68 -13.58 -21.03
N LEU A 336 -3.61 -13.15 -20.36
CA LEU A 336 -2.87 -11.93 -20.69
C LEU A 336 -2.28 -12.00 -22.11
N SER A 337 -1.72 -13.16 -22.52
CA SER A 337 -1.27 -13.41 -23.89
C SER A 337 -2.39 -13.21 -24.90
N TRP A 338 -3.53 -13.83 -24.64
CA TRP A 338 -4.69 -13.79 -25.51
C TRP A 338 -5.24 -12.37 -25.66
N ALA A 339 -5.33 -11.61 -24.56
CA ALA A 339 -5.73 -10.21 -24.58
C ALA A 339 -4.77 -9.34 -25.42
N GLY A 340 -3.47 -9.60 -25.34
CA GLY A 340 -2.46 -8.95 -26.16
C GLY A 340 -2.62 -9.26 -27.65
N ALA A 341 -2.79 -10.54 -28.00
CA ALA A 341 -2.99 -10.99 -29.37
C ALA A 341 -4.27 -10.42 -30.00
N ASN A 342 -5.34 -10.30 -29.21
CA ASN A 342 -6.66 -9.83 -29.65
C ASN A 342 -6.92 -8.34 -29.41
N GLU A 343 -5.88 -7.57 -29.03
CA GLU A 343 -5.97 -6.13 -28.77
C GLU A 343 -7.11 -5.78 -27.78
N VAL A 344 -7.31 -6.58 -26.73
CA VAL A 344 -8.42 -6.39 -25.78
C VAL A 344 -7.95 -5.51 -24.60
N PRO A 345 -8.63 -4.37 -24.33
CA PRO A 345 -8.30 -3.54 -23.20
C PRO A 345 -8.73 -4.20 -21.89
N VAL A 346 -7.79 -4.48 -20.99
CA VAL A 346 -8.08 -5.02 -19.66
C VAL A 346 -7.06 -4.48 -18.67
N VAL A 347 -7.52 -4.12 -17.47
CA VAL A 347 -6.65 -3.66 -16.39
C VAL A 347 -6.50 -4.74 -15.33
N ILE A 348 -5.27 -5.13 -15.04
CA ILE A 348 -4.92 -6.05 -13.95
C ILE A 348 -4.30 -5.23 -12.84
N THR A 349 -5.01 -5.09 -11.71
CA THR A 349 -4.40 -4.53 -10.50
C THR A 349 -3.59 -5.63 -9.82
N TYR A 350 -2.27 -5.48 -9.84
CA TYR A 350 -1.34 -6.48 -9.35
C TYR A 350 -0.72 -6.00 -8.03
N TYR A 351 -1.25 -6.54 -6.93
CA TYR A 351 -0.78 -6.29 -5.58
C TYR A 351 0.37 -7.21 -5.20
N GLN A 352 1.60 -6.72 -5.32
CA GLN A 352 2.81 -7.47 -5.01
C GLN A 352 2.93 -7.78 -3.51
N ARG A 353 3.24 -9.04 -3.20
CA ARG A 353 3.45 -9.56 -1.84
C ARG A 353 4.72 -10.42 -1.81
N GLY A 354 5.15 -10.85 -0.62
CA GLY A 354 6.33 -11.71 -0.48
C GLY A 354 6.20 -13.02 -1.25
N GLY A 355 7.00 -13.21 -2.31
CA GLY A 355 7.18 -14.48 -3.02
C GLY A 355 8.49 -15.17 -2.64
N PRO A 356 8.93 -16.23 -3.37
CA PRO A 356 8.24 -16.91 -4.49
C PRO A 356 7.16 -17.89 -4.00
N SER A 357 6.37 -18.45 -4.95
CA SER A 357 5.25 -19.35 -4.65
C SER A 357 4.27 -18.69 -3.65
N THR A 358 3.77 -19.42 -2.65
CA THR A 358 2.95 -18.82 -1.57
C THR A 358 3.70 -17.72 -0.82
N GLY A 359 5.02 -17.90 -0.62
CA GLY A 359 5.91 -16.96 0.03
C GLY A 359 5.44 -16.50 1.40
N GLN A 360 5.28 -15.18 1.56
CA GLN A 360 4.79 -14.50 2.76
C GLN A 360 3.49 -13.74 2.42
N PRO A 361 2.32 -14.38 2.47
CA PRO A 361 1.05 -13.83 1.96
C PRO A 361 0.63 -12.49 2.57
N THR A 362 1.08 -12.19 3.79
CA THR A 362 0.71 -11.01 4.57
C THR A 362 1.81 -9.95 4.60
N ARG A 363 2.86 -10.09 3.77
CA ARG A 363 4.05 -9.23 3.75
C ARG A 363 4.27 -8.63 2.36
N GLY A 364 4.95 -7.48 2.28
CA GLY A 364 5.17 -6.77 1.02
C GLY A 364 6.40 -7.22 0.24
N SER A 365 6.42 -6.90 -1.05
CA SER A 365 7.58 -7.10 -1.93
C SER A 365 7.43 -6.22 -3.18
N GLN A 366 8.55 -5.98 -3.86
CA GLN A 366 8.65 -5.43 -5.21
C GLN A 366 9.40 -6.39 -6.15
N SER A 367 9.43 -7.67 -5.81
CA SER A 367 10.16 -8.72 -6.55
C SER A 367 9.61 -9.00 -7.94
N ASP A 368 8.37 -8.60 -8.22
CA ASP A 368 7.61 -9.11 -9.37
C ASP A 368 7.73 -8.20 -10.60
N LEU A 369 8.52 -7.12 -10.51
CA LEU A 369 8.73 -6.14 -11.59
C LEU A 369 8.99 -6.78 -12.95
N LEU A 370 9.99 -7.67 -13.03
CA LEU A 370 10.36 -8.27 -14.32
C LEU A 370 9.31 -9.27 -14.79
N ASN A 371 8.60 -9.94 -13.88
CA ASN A 371 7.48 -10.80 -14.23
C ASN A 371 6.35 -9.97 -14.87
N ALA A 372 5.97 -8.85 -14.26
CA ALA A 372 4.95 -7.96 -14.82
C ALA A 372 5.34 -7.40 -16.20
N VAL A 373 6.63 -7.10 -16.42
CA VAL A 373 7.12 -6.57 -17.71
C VAL A 373 7.18 -7.67 -18.78
N PHE A 374 7.68 -8.86 -18.46
CA PHE A 374 8.08 -9.87 -19.44
C PHE A 374 7.25 -11.17 -19.43
N ALA A 375 6.27 -11.33 -18.53
CA ALA A 375 5.42 -12.52 -18.53
C ALA A 375 4.68 -12.69 -19.87
N SER A 376 4.30 -13.94 -20.14
CA SER A 376 3.68 -14.44 -21.38
C SER A 376 4.64 -15.04 -22.41
N HIS A 377 4.10 -15.95 -23.21
CA HIS A 377 4.71 -16.40 -24.46
C HIS A 377 4.35 -15.42 -25.59
N GLY A 378 5.23 -15.31 -26.60
CA GLY A 378 5.09 -14.32 -27.68
C GLY A 378 5.27 -12.87 -27.20
N GLU A 379 5.19 -11.93 -28.14
CA GLU A 379 5.37 -10.50 -27.90
C GLU A 379 4.07 -9.77 -28.26
N PHE A 380 3.72 -8.78 -27.45
CA PHE A 380 2.59 -7.87 -27.69
C PHE A 380 2.79 -6.58 -26.91
N ALA A 381 2.11 -5.53 -27.33
CA ALA A 381 2.08 -4.29 -26.57
C ALA A 381 1.29 -4.47 -25.27
N ARG A 382 1.94 -4.18 -24.14
CA ARG A 382 1.32 -4.03 -22.82
C ARG A 382 1.87 -2.79 -22.14
N VAL A 383 1.17 -2.30 -21.13
CA VAL A 383 1.68 -1.20 -20.29
C VAL A 383 1.80 -1.67 -18.85
N VAL A 384 2.90 -1.31 -18.20
CA VAL A 384 3.11 -1.57 -16.77
C VAL A 384 3.37 -0.23 -16.09
N ILE A 385 2.52 0.11 -15.13
CA ILE A 385 2.67 1.31 -14.30
C ILE A 385 2.72 0.95 -12.82
N SER A 386 3.27 1.83 -12.00
CA SER A 386 3.26 1.70 -10.54
C SER A 386 2.98 3.03 -9.86
N SER A 387 2.27 2.96 -8.74
CA SER A 387 1.95 4.13 -7.91
C SER A 387 2.82 4.19 -6.67
N GLY A 388 3.29 5.40 -6.31
CA GLY A 388 4.18 5.62 -5.17
C GLY A 388 3.53 6.07 -3.87
N ASP A 389 2.28 6.50 -3.91
CA ASP A 389 1.48 6.89 -2.74
C ASP A 389 -0.03 6.76 -3.05
N HIS A 390 -0.90 6.90 -2.04
CA HIS A 390 -2.35 6.75 -2.20
C HIS A 390 -2.98 7.74 -3.19
N LEU A 391 -2.45 8.95 -3.33
CA LEU A 391 -2.99 9.93 -4.27
C LEU A 391 -2.62 9.55 -5.72
N GLU A 392 -1.39 9.08 -5.93
CA GLU A 392 -0.98 8.47 -7.19
C GLU A 392 -1.82 7.25 -7.51
N VAL A 393 -2.14 6.39 -6.53
CA VAL A 393 -3.02 5.22 -6.74
C VAL A 393 -4.35 5.62 -7.36
N PHE A 394 -4.99 6.69 -6.87
CA PHE A 394 -6.24 7.18 -7.44
C PHE A 394 -6.09 7.59 -8.92
N TYR A 395 -5.15 8.50 -9.20
CA TYR A 395 -4.98 9.05 -10.54
C TYR A 395 -4.42 8.04 -11.55
N ASP A 396 -3.54 7.15 -11.11
CA ASP A 396 -2.93 6.14 -11.96
C ASP A 396 -3.93 5.02 -12.30
N THR A 397 -4.86 4.71 -11.39
CA THR A 397 -5.96 3.78 -11.68
C THR A 397 -6.83 4.32 -12.82
N VAL A 398 -7.28 5.57 -12.74
CA VAL A 398 -8.07 6.20 -13.83
C VAL A 398 -7.28 6.25 -15.13
N PHE A 399 -5.99 6.61 -15.03
CA PHE A 399 -5.08 6.61 -16.18
C PHE A 399 -4.91 5.23 -16.81
N ALA A 400 -4.82 4.16 -16.02
CA ALA A 400 -4.68 2.79 -16.51
C ALA A 400 -5.81 2.39 -17.46
N PHE A 401 -7.07 2.70 -17.09
CA PHE A 401 -8.22 2.39 -17.96
C PHE A 401 -8.25 3.23 -19.23
N ASN A 402 -7.84 4.50 -19.15
CA ASN A 402 -7.72 5.35 -20.34
C ASN A 402 -6.66 4.81 -21.30
N ILE A 403 -5.49 4.40 -20.80
CA ILE A 403 -4.43 3.80 -21.62
C ILE A 403 -4.89 2.48 -22.23
N ALA A 404 -5.54 1.61 -21.43
CA ALA A 404 -6.04 0.34 -21.90
C ALA A 404 -6.95 0.53 -23.11
N GLU A 405 -7.98 1.38 -23.01
CA GLU A 405 -8.93 1.58 -24.10
C GLU A 405 -8.39 2.40 -25.27
N LYS A 406 -7.57 3.43 -25.00
CA LYS A 406 -7.00 4.30 -26.03
C LYS A 406 -6.08 3.55 -26.98
N PHE A 407 -5.28 2.61 -26.44
CA PHE A 407 -4.31 1.85 -27.22
C PHE A 407 -4.70 0.39 -27.44
N GLN A 408 -5.80 -0.07 -26.85
CA GLN A 408 -6.28 -1.44 -26.98
C GLN A 408 -5.21 -2.46 -26.58
N VAL A 409 -4.73 -2.31 -25.35
CA VAL A 409 -3.67 -3.13 -24.75
C VAL A 409 -4.04 -3.52 -23.32
N PRO A 410 -3.55 -4.66 -22.82
CA PRO A 410 -3.58 -4.94 -21.39
C PRO A 410 -2.69 -3.95 -20.62
N VAL A 411 -3.17 -3.51 -19.45
CA VAL A 411 -2.44 -2.64 -18.54
C VAL A 411 -2.31 -3.32 -17.17
N ILE A 412 -1.09 -3.41 -16.67
CA ILE A 412 -0.77 -3.94 -15.35
C ILE A 412 -0.47 -2.75 -14.44
N HIS A 413 -1.24 -2.60 -13.36
CA HIS A 413 -1.05 -1.56 -12.35
C HIS A 413 -0.46 -2.19 -11.10
N LEU A 414 0.82 -1.92 -10.85
CA LEU A 414 1.58 -2.47 -9.73
C LEU A 414 1.43 -1.59 -8.48
N LEU A 415 0.92 -2.23 -7.43
CA LEU A 415 1.01 -1.77 -6.05
C LEU A 415 1.70 -2.85 -5.23
N ASP A 416 2.25 -2.51 -4.07
CA ASP A 416 2.70 -3.53 -3.11
C ASP A 416 1.79 -3.55 -1.88
N LYS A 417 1.91 -4.61 -1.07
CA LYS A 417 1.12 -4.80 0.15
C LYS A 417 1.14 -3.58 1.08
N PHE A 418 2.26 -2.85 1.18
CA PHE A 418 2.34 -1.70 2.08
C PHE A 418 1.39 -0.60 1.61
N LEU A 419 1.43 -0.23 0.32
CA LEU A 419 0.47 0.74 -0.21
C LEU A 419 -0.97 0.21 -0.14
N ALA A 420 -1.18 -1.08 -0.43
CA ALA A 420 -2.50 -1.70 -0.40
C ALA A 420 -3.18 -1.57 0.98
N ASN A 421 -2.48 -1.96 2.04
CA ASN A 421 -3.06 -2.08 3.39
C ASN A 421 -2.76 -0.89 4.31
N SER A 422 -1.83 0.00 3.95
CA SER A 422 -1.61 1.19 4.77
C SER A 422 -2.81 2.12 4.69
N ILE A 423 -3.21 2.65 5.85
CA ILE A 423 -4.32 3.59 5.99
C ILE A 423 -3.72 4.97 6.23
N ALA A 424 -4.16 5.94 5.43
CA ALA A 424 -3.65 7.29 5.49
C ALA A 424 -4.75 8.34 5.42
N THR A 425 -4.44 9.55 5.93
CA THR A 425 -5.15 10.76 5.52
C THR A 425 -4.67 11.17 4.14
N ILE A 426 -5.60 11.31 3.20
CA ILE A 426 -5.33 11.59 1.79
C ILE A 426 -6.09 12.87 1.43
N PRO A 427 -5.48 13.82 0.70
CA PRO A 427 -6.22 14.94 0.16
C PRO A 427 -7.37 14.44 -0.71
N ILE A 428 -8.52 15.12 -0.71
CA ILE A 428 -9.59 14.76 -1.64
C ILE A 428 -9.03 14.87 -3.07
N PRO A 429 -9.08 13.79 -3.87
CA PRO A 429 -8.64 13.86 -5.26
C PRO A 429 -9.47 14.88 -6.03
N ASP A 430 -8.79 15.67 -6.86
CA ASP A 430 -9.43 16.61 -7.76
C ASP A 430 -9.97 15.83 -8.97
N LEU A 431 -11.28 15.94 -9.19
CA LEU A 431 -11.97 15.23 -10.27
C LEU A 431 -12.02 16.06 -11.57
N ASP A 432 -11.87 17.39 -11.48
CA ASP A 432 -11.99 18.30 -12.61
C ASP A 432 -11.03 17.98 -13.77
N PRO A 433 -9.74 17.63 -13.55
CA PRO A 433 -8.83 17.32 -14.65
C PRO A 433 -9.03 15.91 -15.23
N LEU A 434 -9.96 15.10 -14.68
CA LEU A 434 -10.14 13.72 -15.07
C LEU A 434 -11.18 13.60 -16.18
N SER A 435 -10.85 12.77 -17.16
CA SER A 435 -11.76 12.42 -18.26
C SER A 435 -11.68 10.93 -18.56
N ILE A 436 -12.80 10.38 -19.04
CA ILE A 436 -12.88 9.00 -19.50
C ILE A 436 -12.55 8.97 -21.00
N GLU A 437 -11.34 8.53 -21.34
CA GLU A 437 -10.91 8.36 -22.74
C GLU A 437 -11.23 6.94 -23.22
N ARG A 438 -12.25 6.81 -24.09
CA ARG A 438 -12.74 5.51 -24.57
C ARG A 438 -12.03 4.97 -25.84
N GLY A 439 -11.13 5.76 -26.43
CA GLY A 439 -10.44 5.44 -27.68
C GLY A 439 -11.32 5.57 -28.93
N ASN A 440 -10.88 4.96 -30.03
CA ASN A 440 -11.58 4.98 -31.32
C ASN A 440 -12.74 3.96 -31.34
N ILE A 441 -13.91 4.36 -30.85
CA ILE A 441 -15.12 3.50 -30.86
C ILE A 441 -15.96 3.76 -32.10
N VAL A 442 -16.38 2.68 -32.76
CA VAL A 442 -17.34 2.70 -33.86
C VAL A 442 -18.65 2.03 -33.45
N LYS A 443 -19.79 2.66 -33.77
CA LYS A 443 -21.13 2.15 -33.43
C LYS A 443 -21.82 1.46 -34.60
N GLU A 444 -21.50 1.85 -35.82
CA GLU A 444 -22.08 1.33 -37.06
C GLU A 444 -20.98 1.27 -38.12
N ALA A 445 -20.92 0.17 -38.87
CA ALA A 445 -20.01 -0.01 -40.00
C ALA A 445 -20.64 -1.02 -40.97
N LYS A 446 -20.60 -0.74 -42.28
CA LYS A 446 -21.11 -1.68 -43.31
C LYS A 446 -20.17 -2.86 -43.52
N GLU A 447 -18.87 -2.62 -43.41
CA GLU A 447 -17.82 -3.62 -43.45
C GLU A 447 -16.86 -3.30 -42.29
N TYR A 448 -16.72 -4.25 -41.36
CA TYR A 448 -15.96 -4.04 -40.13
C TYR A 448 -14.78 -4.99 -40.06
N LYS A 449 -13.59 -4.40 -39.91
CA LYS A 449 -12.31 -5.10 -39.73
C LYS A 449 -11.81 -4.80 -38.32
N ARG A 450 -11.97 -5.77 -37.41
CA ARG A 450 -11.55 -5.61 -36.00
C ARG A 450 -10.04 -5.32 -35.89
N PHE A 451 -9.25 -5.88 -36.80
CA PHE A 451 -7.79 -5.80 -36.83
C PHE A 451 -7.30 -5.07 -38.08
N ASN A 452 -7.94 -3.93 -38.40
CA ASN A 452 -7.61 -3.12 -39.59
C ASN A 452 -6.11 -2.77 -39.65
N LEU A 453 -5.43 -3.20 -40.72
CA LEU A 453 -4.00 -2.98 -40.93
C LEU A 453 -3.67 -1.56 -41.41
N SER A 454 -4.67 -0.79 -41.83
CA SER A 454 -4.50 0.61 -42.26
C SER A 454 -4.32 1.58 -41.08
N GLU A 455 -4.62 1.14 -39.85
CA GLU A 455 -4.46 1.93 -38.62
C GLU A 455 -3.68 1.12 -37.58
N LEU A 456 -2.77 1.76 -36.83
CA LEU A 456 -2.04 1.07 -35.75
C LEU A 456 -2.97 0.67 -34.60
N VAL A 457 -3.92 1.53 -34.24
CA VAL A 457 -4.97 1.23 -33.27
C VAL A 457 -6.29 1.12 -34.04
N SER A 458 -6.77 -0.11 -34.25
CA SER A 458 -7.94 -0.38 -35.08
C SER A 458 -9.20 0.30 -34.52
N PRO A 459 -10.16 0.73 -35.34
CA PRO A 459 -11.47 1.14 -34.84
C PRO A 459 -12.14 -0.02 -34.09
N ARG A 460 -12.70 0.22 -32.91
CA ARG A 460 -13.25 -0.81 -32.02
C ARG A 460 -14.77 -0.70 -31.92
N ALA A 461 -15.46 -1.74 -32.36
CA ALA A 461 -16.87 -2.01 -32.05
C ALA A 461 -16.99 -2.94 -30.85
N PHE A 462 -18.22 -3.08 -30.34
CA PHE A 462 -18.54 -3.98 -29.22
C PHE A 462 -19.39 -5.16 -29.67
N LEU A 463 -19.26 -6.30 -28.99
CA LEU A 463 -20.11 -7.45 -29.25
C LEU A 463 -21.60 -7.07 -29.11
N GLY A 464 -22.40 -7.46 -30.10
CA GLY A 464 -23.81 -7.07 -30.18
C GLY A 464 -24.08 -5.70 -30.81
N SER A 465 -23.06 -4.99 -31.30
CA SER A 465 -23.24 -3.77 -32.10
C SER A 465 -24.06 -4.09 -33.36
N LYS A 466 -24.96 -3.18 -33.72
CA LYS A 466 -25.89 -3.35 -34.82
C LYS A 466 -25.15 -3.54 -36.15
N ASP A 467 -25.52 -4.58 -36.90
CA ASP A 467 -25.01 -4.91 -38.24
C ASP A 467 -23.48 -5.14 -38.30
N ILE A 468 -22.81 -5.33 -37.16
CA ILE A 468 -21.37 -5.62 -37.09
C ILE A 468 -21.16 -7.05 -36.60
N VAL A 469 -20.43 -7.83 -37.40
CA VAL A 469 -19.90 -9.14 -37.01
C VAL A 469 -18.40 -9.01 -36.80
N MET A 470 -17.88 -9.67 -35.76
CA MET A 470 -16.45 -9.67 -35.43
C MET A 470 -16.03 -11.05 -34.92
N TRP A 471 -14.79 -11.41 -35.21
CA TRP A 471 -14.18 -12.66 -34.76
C TRP A 471 -12.96 -12.35 -33.90
N TYR A 472 -12.77 -13.16 -32.88
CA TYR A 472 -11.59 -13.14 -32.02
C TYR A 472 -11.06 -14.57 -31.93
N SER A 473 -9.74 -14.72 -32.06
CA SER A 473 -9.09 -16.03 -32.06
C SER A 473 -7.75 -15.94 -31.33
N GLY A 474 -7.34 -17.04 -30.69
CA GLY A 474 -5.99 -17.14 -30.12
C GLY A 474 -4.90 -17.28 -31.18
N ASP A 475 -5.23 -17.89 -32.31
CA ASP A 475 -4.37 -18.00 -33.49
C ASP A 475 -4.10 -16.62 -34.12
N GLU A 476 -3.04 -16.56 -34.93
CA GLU A 476 -2.83 -15.41 -35.79
C GLU A 476 -4.00 -15.26 -36.77
N HIS A 477 -4.32 -14.01 -37.10
CA HIS A 477 -5.54 -13.68 -37.82
C HIS A 477 -5.37 -12.59 -38.87
N ASP A 478 -6.32 -12.56 -39.80
CA ASP A 478 -6.49 -11.46 -40.76
C ASP A 478 -7.18 -10.23 -40.13
N GLU A 479 -7.47 -9.21 -40.96
CA GLU A 479 -8.13 -7.97 -40.52
C GLU A 479 -9.54 -8.17 -39.95
N TYR A 480 -10.23 -9.27 -40.29
CA TYR A 480 -11.57 -9.59 -39.80
C TYR A 480 -11.54 -10.41 -38.51
N GLY A 481 -10.44 -11.14 -38.27
CA GLY A 481 -10.24 -12.02 -37.12
C GLY A 481 -10.29 -13.51 -37.45
N HIS A 482 -10.25 -13.89 -38.73
CA HIS A 482 -10.18 -15.30 -39.13
C HIS A 482 -8.75 -15.83 -39.08
N ILE A 483 -8.60 -17.13 -38.77
CA ILE A 483 -7.30 -17.79 -38.64
C ILE A 483 -6.52 -17.72 -39.96
N VAL A 484 -5.28 -17.24 -39.90
CA VAL A 484 -4.37 -17.14 -41.05
C VAL A 484 -2.94 -17.49 -40.64
N GLU A 485 -2.33 -18.41 -41.37
CA GLU A 485 -0.92 -18.82 -41.23
C GLU A 485 0.01 -18.20 -42.28
N ASP A 486 -0.52 -17.34 -43.16
CA ASP A 486 0.26 -16.64 -44.18
C ASP A 486 1.36 -15.76 -43.56
N SER A 487 2.56 -15.84 -44.14
CA SER A 487 3.75 -15.18 -43.58
C SER A 487 3.71 -13.66 -43.72
N GLU A 488 3.15 -13.13 -44.80
CA GLU A 488 3.04 -11.68 -44.99
C GLU A 488 1.98 -11.09 -44.05
N ASN A 489 0.84 -11.78 -43.88
CA ASN A 489 -0.14 -11.43 -42.86
C ASN A 489 0.48 -11.44 -41.46
N ARG A 490 1.25 -12.50 -41.12
CA ARG A 490 1.94 -12.60 -39.84
C ARG A 490 2.88 -11.43 -39.61
N ILE A 491 3.70 -11.06 -40.59
CA ILE A 491 4.61 -9.90 -40.48
C ILE A 491 3.80 -8.62 -40.21
N ALA A 492 2.75 -8.37 -41.00
CA ALA A 492 1.95 -7.16 -40.89
C ALA A 492 1.20 -7.07 -39.54
N MET A 493 0.46 -8.11 -39.18
CA MET A 493 -0.39 -8.11 -37.98
C MET A 493 0.44 -8.12 -36.69
N TYR A 494 1.55 -8.86 -36.66
CA TYR A 494 2.46 -8.86 -35.52
C TYR A 494 3.14 -7.51 -35.35
N SER A 495 3.67 -6.93 -36.43
CA SER A 495 4.31 -5.60 -36.39
C SER A 495 3.33 -4.54 -35.92
N LYS A 496 2.09 -4.53 -36.43
CA LYS A 496 1.02 -3.64 -35.98
C LYS A 496 0.82 -3.70 -34.46
N ARG A 497 0.71 -4.90 -33.88
CA ARG A 497 0.50 -5.05 -32.43
C ARG A 497 1.67 -4.52 -31.61
N ILE A 498 2.91 -4.72 -32.05
CA ILE A 498 4.12 -4.26 -31.36
C ILE A 498 4.34 -2.75 -31.52
N GLU A 499 4.12 -2.20 -32.72
CA GLU A 499 4.33 -0.78 -33.01
C GLU A 499 3.44 0.14 -32.17
N LYS A 500 2.36 -0.37 -31.58
CA LYS A 500 1.58 0.34 -30.56
C LYS A 500 2.43 0.78 -29.36
N LEU A 501 3.50 0.07 -28.99
CA LEU A 501 4.42 0.49 -27.92
C LEU A 501 5.09 1.83 -28.24
N ARG A 502 5.48 2.05 -29.51
CA ARG A 502 6.05 3.34 -29.95
C ARG A 502 5.03 4.46 -29.81
N LEU A 503 3.78 4.20 -30.23
CA LEU A 503 2.69 5.17 -30.09
C LEU A 503 2.43 5.53 -28.62
N ILE A 504 2.41 4.54 -27.74
CA ILE A 504 2.27 4.72 -26.29
C ILE A 504 3.42 5.58 -25.75
N GLU A 505 4.65 5.27 -26.11
CA GLU A 505 5.83 6.03 -25.67
C GLU A 505 5.78 7.50 -26.12
N GLU A 506 5.36 7.78 -27.35
CA GLU A 506 5.28 9.13 -27.90
C GLU A 506 4.12 9.97 -27.31
N ASN A 507 2.99 9.33 -26.99
CA ASN A 507 1.77 10.02 -26.61
C ASN A 507 1.58 10.17 -25.10
N ILE A 508 2.33 9.43 -24.28
CA ILE A 508 2.20 9.53 -22.82
C ILE A 508 3.03 10.72 -22.29
N PRO A 509 2.40 11.65 -21.53
CA PRO A 509 3.12 12.76 -20.93
C PRO A 509 4.26 12.32 -19.99
N ILE A 510 5.36 13.08 -19.99
CA ILE A 510 6.55 12.76 -19.19
C ILE A 510 6.25 12.59 -17.69
N ASN A 511 5.35 13.39 -17.12
CA ASN A 511 4.95 13.33 -15.72
C ASN A 511 4.15 12.06 -15.35
N ARG A 512 3.68 11.30 -16.35
CA ARG A 512 3.10 9.96 -16.17
C ARG A 512 4.13 8.84 -16.32
N LYS A 513 5.31 9.14 -16.89
CA LYS A 513 6.41 8.19 -17.05
C LYS A 513 7.37 8.23 -15.86
N ILE A 514 7.89 9.41 -15.54
CA ILE A 514 8.83 9.63 -14.44
C ILE A 514 8.56 10.97 -13.73
N ILE A 515 8.92 11.06 -12.46
CA ILE A 515 8.88 12.33 -11.72
C ILE A 515 10.15 12.46 -10.87
N GLY A 516 10.86 13.58 -11.03
CA GLY A 516 12.03 13.91 -10.21
C GLY A 516 11.71 14.90 -9.09
N TYR A 517 12.15 14.58 -7.88
CA TYR A 517 11.96 15.35 -6.65
C TYR A 517 13.31 15.73 -6.01
N GLY A 518 13.33 16.77 -5.19
CA GLY A 518 14.55 17.25 -4.52
C GLY A 518 15.32 18.28 -5.34
N ASP A 519 16.63 18.36 -5.12
CA ASP A 519 17.48 19.39 -5.72
C ASP A 519 17.63 19.21 -7.24
N LYS A 520 17.81 20.32 -7.97
CA LYS A 520 18.08 20.31 -9.42
C LYS A 520 19.57 20.08 -9.74
N ASN A 521 20.45 20.40 -8.79
CA ASN A 521 21.90 20.21 -8.82
C ASN A 521 22.34 19.31 -7.66
N PRO A 522 21.97 18.01 -7.67
CA PRO A 522 22.18 17.12 -6.54
C PRO A 522 23.63 16.62 -6.43
N ASP A 523 24.03 16.24 -5.22
CA ASP A 523 25.28 15.54 -4.93
C ASP A 523 25.16 14.02 -5.22
N TYR A 524 23.94 13.48 -5.18
CA TYR A 524 23.62 12.08 -5.50
C TYR A 524 22.18 11.94 -6.02
N ILE A 525 21.95 10.89 -6.81
CA ILE A 525 20.63 10.53 -7.34
C ILE A 525 20.20 9.19 -6.76
N VAL A 526 18.95 9.15 -6.34
CA VAL A 526 18.26 7.95 -5.90
C VAL A 526 17.19 7.61 -6.93
N ILE A 527 17.15 6.36 -7.40
CA ILE A 527 16.13 5.88 -8.34
C ILE A 527 15.33 4.79 -7.65
N GLY A 528 14.01 4.91 -7.70
CA GLY A 528 13.09 3.89 -7.18
C GLY A 528 11.72 4.00 -7.83
N TRP A 529 10.79 3.18 -7.38
CA TRP A 529 9.43 3.10 -7.88
C TRP A 529 8.51 2.50 -6.80
N GLY A 530 7.20 2.67 -6.92
CA GLY A 530 6.24 2.12 -5.96
C GLY A 530 6.37 2.71 -4.54
N SER A 531 6.03 1.93 -3.51
CA SER A 531 5.95 2.42 -2.11
C SER A 531 7.23 3.04 -1.55
N VAL A 532 8.39 2.77 -2.15
CA VAL A 532 9.66 3.37 -1.71
C VAL A 532 9.69 4.89 -1.89
N LYS A 533 8.81 5.46 -2.73
CA LYS A 533 8.70 6.91 -2.95
C LYS A 533 8.58 7.67 -1.64
N GLY A 534 7.62 7.31 -0.81
CA GLY A 534 7.31 8.06 0.41
C GLY A 534 8.51 8.17 1.34
N VAL A 535 9.16 7.05 1.63
CA VAL A 535 10.35 6.98 2.50
C VAL A 535 11.59 7.62 1.87
N ALA A 536 11.78 7.50 0.55
CA ALA A 536 12.90 8.14 -0.14
C ALA A 536 12.80 9.67 -0.12
N LEU A 537 11.58 10.22 -0.29
CA LEU A 537 11.34 11.66 -0.21
C LEU A 537 11.66 12.21 1.18
N GLU A 538 11.22 11.51 2.23
CA GLU A 538 11.53 11.89 3.61
C GLU A 538 13.04 11.81 3.89
N ALA A 539 13.72 10.79 3.37
CA ALA A 539 15.15 10.61 3.57
C ALA A 539 15.99 11.70 2.88
N ILE A 540 15.68 12.08 1.64
CA ILE A 540 16.39 13.17 0.95
C ILE A 540 16.13 14.53 1.62
N GLU A 541 14.93 14.75 2.17
CA GLU A 541 14.61 15.99 2.90
C GLU A 541 15.41 16.06 4.21
N MET A 542 15.52 14.94 4.93
CA MET A 542 16.32 14.85 6.15
C MET A 542 17.82 15.07 5.88
N LEU A 543 18.35 14.51 4.78
CA LEU A 543 19.74 14.71 4.37
C LEU A 543 20.00 16.15 3.85
N TYR A 544 19.02 16.77 3.19
CA TYR A 544 19.10 18.17 2.78
C TYR A 544 19.26 19.10 3.99
N ARG A 545 18.53 18.86 5.08
CA ARG A 545 18.71 19.60 6.35
C ARG A 545 20.10 19.43 6.98
N ARG A 546 20.82 18.36 6.60
CA ARG A 546 22.23 18.10 6.97
C ARG A 546 23.23 18.65 5.94
N GLY A 547 22.77 19.37 4.92
CA GLY A 547 23.61 19.98 3.88
C GLY A 547 23.98 19.05 2.73
N ILE A 548 23.33 17.88 2.59
CA ILE A 548 23.59 16.92 1.51
C ILE A 548 22.42 16.96 0.53
N ARG A 549 22.66 17.38 -0.72
CA ARG A 549 21.60 17.60 -1.71
C ARG A 549 21.29 16.31 -2.46
N GLY A 550 20.13 15.73 -2.18
CA GLY A 550 19.63 14.55 -2.88
C GLY A 550 18.59 14.88 -3.95
N ARG A 551 18.53 14.05 -5.00
CA ARG A 551 17.44 14.01 -5.96
C ARG A 551 16.87 12.59 -6.03
N TYR A 552 15.55 12.46 -5.92
CA TYR A 552 14.85 11.19 -6.06
C TYR A 552 14.09 11.14 -7.38
N ILE A 553 14.32 10.09 -8.17
CA ILE A 553 13.63 9.82 -9.42
C ILE A 553 12.64 8.67 -9.17
N ASN A 554 11.34 8.99 -9.22
CA ASN A 554 10.26 8.03 -9.17
C ASN A 554 9.94 7.56 -10.61
N VAL A 555 10.16 6.27 -10.89
CA VAL A 555 9.76 5.65 -12.15
C VAL A 555 8.31 5.18 -12.03
N LYS A 556 7.40 5.82 -12.75
CA LYS A 556 5.96 5.51 -12.72
C LYS A 556 5.57 4.52 -13.81
N MET A 557 6.10 4.71 -15.02
CA MET A 557 5.91 3.79 -16.14
C MET A 557 7.12 2.86 -16.24
N LEU A 558 6.87 1.58 -16.01
CA LEU A 558 7.89 0.52 -16.03
C LEU A 558 7.95 -0.14 -17.40
N TRP A 559 6.86 -0.11 -18.17
CA TRP A 559 6.85 -0.55 -19.56
C TRP A 559 5.77 0.20 -20.37
N PRO A 560 6.05 0.73 -21.57
CA PRO A 560 7.39 0.93 -22.17
C PRO A 560 8.31 1.76 -21.27
N PHE A 561 9.59 1.38 -21.17
CA PHE A 561 10.50 2.02 -20.22
C PHE A 561 10.98 3.40 -20.72
N PRO A 562 10.95 4.48 -19.91
CA PRO A 562 11.37 5.84 -20.29
C PRO A 562 12.89 6.00 -20.32
N ALA A 563 13.56 5.31 -21.25
CA ALA A 563 15.01 5.20 -21.31
C ALA A 563 15.70 6.57 -21.50
N LYS A 564 15.15 7.41 -22.38
CA LYS A 564 15.70 8.74 -22.69
C LYS A 564 15.68 9.64 -21.44
N GLU A 565 14.53 9.70 -20.78
CA GLU A 565 14.34 10.56 -19.62
C GLU A 565 15.17 10.09 -18.42
N ILE A 566 15.35 8.77 -18.25
CA ILE A 566 16.25 8.21 -17.24
C ILE A 566 17.72 8.58 -17.53
N LEU A 567 18.16 8.47 -18.78
CA LEU A 567 19.52 8.86 -19.19
C LEU A 567 19.79 10.34 -18.89
N GLU A 568 18.82 11.22 -19.20
CA GLU A 568 18.91 12.64 -18.89
C GLU A 568 19.08 12.89 -17.39
N GLU A 569 18.31 12.21 -16.54
CA GLU A 569 18.41 12.38 -15.09
C GLU A 569 19.73 11.85 -14.52
N ILE A 570 20.14 10.63 -14.87
CA ILE A 570 21.36 10.03 -14.30
C ILE A 570 22.64 10.73 -14.77
N SER A 571 22.61 11.39 -15.93
CA SER A 571 23.76 12.15 -16.46
C SER A 571 24.15 13.37 -15.62
N ARG A 572 23.28 13.82 -14.70
CA ARG A 572 23.51 14.97 -13.83
C ARG A 572 24.59 14.74 -12.78
N VAL A 573 24.90 13.48 -12.46
CA VAL A 573 25.91 13.09 -11.47
C VAL A 573 26.82 12.01 -12.05
N SER A 574 27.98 11.81 -11.42
CA SER A 574 28.83 10.67 -11.77
C SER A 574 28.11 9.35 -11.49
N LYS A 575 28.33 8.31 -12.31
CA LYS A 575 27.69 6.98 -12.16
C LYS A 575 27.79 6.39 -10.74
N SER A 576 28.90 6.61 -10.04
CA SER A 576 29.12 6.15 -8.65
C SER A 576 28.24 6.85 -7.60
N LYS A 577 27.47 7.86 -7.99
CA LYS A 577 26.53 8.63 -7.16
C LYS A 577 25.07 8.37 -7.51
N VAL A 578 24.81 7.40 -8.39
CA VAL A 578 23.46 6.89 -8.66
C VAL A 578 23.22 5.67 -7.78
N ILE A 579 22.09 5.65 -7.08
CA ILE A 579 21.72 4.63 -6.10
C ILE A 579 20.32 4.12 -6.41
N ALA A 580 20.16 2.81 -6.61
CA ALA A 580 18.84 2.21 -6.74
C ALA A 580 18.27 1.84 -5.36
N ILE A 581 16.98 2.10 -5.14
CA ILE A 581 16.23 1.65 -3.96
C ILE A 581 15.08 0.78 -4.41
N GLU A 582 14.98 -0.42 -3.84
CA GLU A 582 13.89 -1.35 -4.15
C GLU A 582 13.60 -2.32 -3.00
N HIS A 583 12.32 -2.62 -2.78
CA HIS A 583 11.87 -3.65 -1.85
C HIS A 583 11.96 -5.06 -2.48
N SER A 584 13.15 -5.40 -3.00
CA SER A 584 13.46 -6.72 -3.56
C SER A 584 14.92 -7.09 -3.31
N TYR A 585 15.27 -8.36 -3.48
CA TYR A 585 16.68 -8.76 -3.49
C TYR A 585 17.43 -8.17 -4.70
N GLY A 586 16.84 -8.27 -5.89
CA GLY A 586 17.58 -8.01 -7.14
C GLY A 586 17.84 -6.55 -7.47
N ALA A 587 17.16 -5.60 -6.81
CA ALA A 587 17.02 -4.22 -7.31
C ALA A 587 16.69 -4.24 -8.81
N ASN A 588 15.62 -4.94 -9.17
CA ASN A 588 15.28 -5.30 -10.54
C ASN A 588 15.14 -4.09 -11.47
N ILE A 589 14.84 -2.91 -10.94
CA ILE A 589 14.86 -1.65 -11.69
C ILE A 589 16.22 -1.39 -12.35
N THR A 590 17.33 -1.80 -11.72
CA THR A 590 18.69 -1.66 -12.28
C THR A 590 18.87 -2.50 -13.54
N LYS A 591 18.25 -3.68 -13.59
CA LYS A 591 18.29 -4.57 -14.77
C LYS A 591 17.49 -3.97 -15.91
N LEU A 592 16.30 -3.43 -15.60
CA LEU A 592 15.46 -2.78 -16.59
C LEU A 592 16.12 -1.52 -17.18
N ILE A 593 16.77 -0.71 -16.33
CA ILE A 593 17.60 0.43 -16.77
C ILE A 593 18.74 -0.05 -17.66
N ALA A 594 19.48 -1.08 -17.25
CA ALA A 594 20.60 -1.60 -18.03
C ALA A 594 20.15 -2.13 -19.40
N MET A 595 19.06 -2.89 -19.45
CA MET A 595 18.47 -3.41 -20.69
C MET A 595 18.03 -2.28 -21.64
N SER A 596 17.49 -1.19 -21.10
CA SER A 596 16.89 -0.11 -21.90
C SER A 596 17.88 1.00 -22.28
N THR A 597 18.99 1.14 -21.54
CA THR A 597 19.92 2.29 -21.67
C THR A 597 21.38 1.88 -21.88
N GLY A 598 21.73 0.62 -21.62
CA GLY A 598 23.11 0.14 -21.56
C GLY A 598 23.89 0.58 -20.31
N ILE A 599 23.26 1.29 -19.36
CA ILE A 599 23.92 1.78 -18.15
C ILE A 599 23.68 0.85 -16.97
N SER A 600 24.75 0.34 -16.36
CA SER A 600 24.69 -0.41 -15.10
C SER A 600 24.76 0.53 -13.89
N ILE A 601 23.88 0.31 -12.92
CA ILE A 601 23.88 1.00 -11.62
C ILE A 601 24.39 0.01 -10.58
N GLU A 602 25.55 0.30 -9.99
CA GLU A 602 26.20 -0.61 -9.04
C GLU A 602 25.75 -0.42 -7.58
N ASN A 603 25.33 0.80 -7.22
CA ASN A 603 24.93 1.07 -5.84
C ASN A 603 23.45 0.74 -5.63
N SER A 604 23.15 0.00 -4.57
CA SER A 604 21.78 -0.37 -4.23
C SER A 604 21.52 -0.37 -2.73
N ILE A 605 20.33 0.09 -2.35
CA ILE A 605 19.77 -0.12 -1.03
C ILE A 605 18.52 -0.96 -1.22
N VAL A 606 18.53 -2.14 -0.59
CA VAL A 606 17.47 -3.11 -0.79
C VAL A 606 16.87 -3.55 0.53
N LYS A 607 15.62 -4.00 0.45
CA LYS A 607 14.96 -4.71 1.54
C LYS A 607 14.18 -5.87 0.95
N PHE A 608 14.19 -7.02 1.62
CA PHE A 608 13.46 -8.22 1.18
C PHE A 608 13.05 -9.08 2.39
N THR A 609 12.84 -8.42 3.54
CA THR A 609 12.37 -9.09 4.77
C THR A 609 10.85 -9.25 4.80
N GLY A 610 10.13 -8.61 3.87
CA GLY A 610 8.68 -8.51 3.84
C GLY A 610 8.11 -7.29 4.57
N ARG A 611 8.95 -6.58 5.37
CA ARG A 611 8.61 -5.39 6.13
C ARG A 611 8.80 -4.11 5.29
N PRO A 612 7.96 -3.07 5.46
CA PRO A 612 8.17 -1.81 4.75
C PRO A 612 9.51 -1.18 5.12
N MET A 613 10.10 -0.44 4.18
CA MET A 613 11.26 0.40 4.45
C MET A 613 10.85 1.58 5.33
N VAL A 614 11.63 1.87 6.39
CA VAL A 614 11.38 3.02 7.27
C VAL A 614 12.42 4.13 7.07
N LEU A 615 12.09 5.34 7.53
CA LEU A 615 12.90 6.53 7.30
C LEU A 615 14.34 6.37 7.81
N ASN A 616 14.52 5.99 9.07
CA ASN A 616 15.82 6.04 9.73
C ASN A 616 16.81 5.04 9.15
N GLU A 617 16.38 3.80 8.90
CA GLU A 617 17.26 2.80 8.28
C GLU A 617 17.68 3.20 6.86
N LEU A 618 16.79 3.90 6.12
CA LEU A 618 17.11 4.37 4.79
C LEU A 618 18.09 5.54 4.81
N VAL A 619 17.93 6.50 5.73
CA VAL A 619 18.87 7.61 5.90
C VAL A 619 20.27 7.09 6.21
N ASP A 620 20.39 6.16 7.17
CA ASP A 620 21.67 5.56 7.54
C ASP A 620 22.30 4.79 6.37
N ALA A 621 21.48 4.07 5.59
CA ALA A 621 21.93 3.35 4.40
C ALA A 621 22.42 4.30 3.30
N LEU A 622 21.69 5.40 3.04
CA LEU A 622 22.09 6.42 2.08
C LEU A 622 23.43 7.05 2.48
N GLU A 623 23.62 7.41 3.74
CA GLU A 623 24.89 7.99 4.20
C GLU A 623 26.07 7.03 3.97
N LYS A 624 25.90 5.74 4.27
CA LYS A 624 26.93 4.72 4.00
C LYS A 624 27.31 4.65 2.52
N VAL A 625 26.33 4.65 1.63
CA VAL A 625 26.55 4.56 0.18
C VAL A 625 27.16 5.86 -0.37
N ILE A 626 26.65 7.03 0.06
CA ILE A 626 27.14 8.35 -0.37
C ILE A 626 28.62 8.53 0.01
N LEU A 627 29.02 8.06 1.19
CA LEU A 627 30.41 8.07 1.68
C LEU A 627 31.29 6.98 1.06
N GLY A 628 30.73 6.10 0.21
CA GLY A 628 31.46 5.01 -0.43
C GLY A 628 31.87 3.87 0.51
N LYS A 629 31.25 3.75 1.69
CA LYS A 629 31.55 2.70 2.68
C LYS A 629 30.99 1.34 2.23
N GLU A 630 29.83 1.33 1.61
CA GLU A 630 29.15 0.13 1.13
C GLU A 630 28.54 0.43 -0.25
N ARG A 631 28.69 -0.47 -1.23
CA ARG A 631 27.97 -0.36 -2.52
C ARG A 631 26.55 -0.90 -2.42
N ARG A 632 26.33 -1.87 -1.53
CA ARG A 632 25.05 -2.55 -1.38
C ARG A 632 24.70 -2.65 0.09
N VAL A 633 23.58 -2.05 0.47
CA VAL A 633 23.08 -2.07 1.85
C VAL A 633 21.77 -2.87 1.89
N VAL A 634 21.69 -3.81 2.84
CA VAL A 634 20.47 -4.59 3.09
C VAL A 634 19.81 -4.08 4.37
N LEU A 635 18.63 -3.50 4.22
CA LEU A 635 17.79 -2.99 5.30
C LEU A 635 17.15 -4.14 6.10
N ARG A 636 16.88 -3.91 7.39
CA ARG A 636 16.53 -5.00 8.34
C ARG A 636 15.46 -4.65 9.36
N TYR A 637 15.01 -3.39 9.47
CA TYR A 637 14.09 -3.01 10.54
C TYR A 637 12.71 -3.66 10.38
N GLY A 638 11.97 -3.75 11.48
CA GLY A 638 10.64 -4.37 11.58
C GLY A 638 10.69 -5.72 12.30
N ALA A 639 9.73 -5.92 13.21
CA ALA A 639 9.57 -7.08 14.09
C ALA A 639 9.85 -8.44 13.45
#